data_AF-A0A812WUY4-F1
#
_entry.id   AF-A0A812WUY4-F1
#
_cell.length_a   1.000
_cell.length_b   1.000
_cell.length_c   1.000
_cell.angle_alpha   90.00
_cell.angle_beta   90.00
_cell.angle_gamma   90.00
#
_symmetry.space_group_name_H-M   'P 1'
#
loop_
_entity.id
_entity.type
_entity.pdbx_description
1 polymer ?
#
loop_
_entity_poly.entity_id
_entity_poly.type
_entity_poly.pdbx_seq_one_letter_code
_entity_poly.pdbx_strand_id
1 'polypeptide(L)'
;NRFVLMFAGGGDGLAVPVSQRLAAMTRLTRHVIGESCRITSARAVLSRFGRVWCTTADVTPEASDTEKAKGPDVFVSHSWEDDRCRKHLAMCFFLNYNLSLKAFAAAVVLSQTALLFLGPLSLSLNVLFLIVLDAPTLVFLITFFAGQQLTCGWWSPSMWLDRLCIDQVDLDQKTRGILELPAVVANSEQLLVLLGETYFERLWCSFELSIFVKLRGLQKLCLVPLWMAPWLLACFLASYATNRLTAVYLVLMNEPQLGMVALSYDGAAAASPLSYGQSRMLLYLASAPSIALFTAMPFILTSVQTFPKKLMDHEAMLRALECYNIRLAKCSLEQDRTRIEEHVAELFDGLEEPVLAVAIDSAEGPTDAEGTDLGDMVFLPASVRCALRRVTSYLDHDECLDKFNHYVQQRLRDMLVEDLGIETQLLWSHCLLFAMPVVLAGSAQTWVTWPLHQKMGYPSVEQYSAATVMAFLATPLSYACMPPCILRFTACTVAKTGPGLLRNVLLLVGGYLAACISAVFYTLVVGAADSFVITCQPVFCAILVLVLMLQLLLNCHLFGATPWSDAELRKLCAALWRDFADPLEKGDGAEAETARRCLSLFRTESRGAADVAEQHGAAPAEWAFVPAADLLLVVGEGAVGVTVDGVCADGEGKRLPFAMAIFQTMMCFLLGRWAVSKSFDYRKGGGRGILEGYATITDVLMYEERGDMQLEGFPRPVEAYRFYCFNTGCWPVEVYFVDDPTKKHLPPLLPELSVHTSFFVPLAFEGAGSPESLATFRHLCVDDLYSGQLRVGSADSFEWNWSVEGPNKDGDIKASYQRVTS
;
A
#
# COMPACT_ATOMS: atom_id res chain seq x y z
N ASN A 1 33.74 36.79 -22.26
CA ASN A 1 33.07 38.04 -21.82
C ASN A 1 32.62 37.86 -20.39
N ARG A 2 33.54 38.06 -19.42
CA ARG A 2 33.82 39.31 -18.67
C ARG A 2 32.70 39.68 -17.69
N PHE A 3 33.00 39.50 -16.39
CA PHE A 3 32.78 40.33 -15.16
C PHE A 3 32.56 39.36 -13.95
N VAL A 4 33.50 39.10 -13.00
CA VAL A 4 34.23 39.95 -11.98
C VAL A 4 33.25 40.51 -10.94
N LEU A 5 33.42 40.50 -9.61
CA LEU A 5 34.26 39.85 -8.56
C LEU A 5 33.72 40.38 -7.19
N MET A 6 33.98 39.63 -6.11
CA MET A 6 34.15 40.08 -4.71
C MET A 6 33.00 40.73 -3.92
N PHE A 7 32.59 40.07 -2.82
CA PHE A 7 32.83 40.56 -1.46
C PHE A 7 33.13 39.38 -0.52
N ALA A 8 34.09 39.61 0.39
CA ALA A 8 34.67 38.66 1.32
C ALA A 8 34.10 38.83 2.73
N GLY A 9 34.16 37.76 3.54
CA GLY A 9 34.38 37.87 4.98
C GLY A 9 33.38 37.10 5.87
N GLY A 10 33.91 36.20 6.68
CA GLY A 10 33.26 35.67 7.89
C GLY A 10 32.71 34.26 7.71
N GLY A 11 33.32 33.29 8.39
CA GLY A 11 32.95 31.89 8.30
C GLY A 11 31.56 31.59 8.84
N ASP A 12 30.91 30.61 8.23
CA ASP A 12 29.78 29.86 8.77
C ASP A 12 29.69 28.53 8.02
N GLY A 13 29.51 27.46 8.80
CA GLY A 13 29.40 26.08 8.32
C GLY A 13 28.19 25.93 7.40
N LEU A 14 28.45 25.49 6.15
CA LEU A 14 27.41 25.21 5.18
C LEU A 14 26.52 24.05 5.66
N ALA A 15 25.32 24.38 6.12
CA ALA A 15 24.20 23.44 6.12
C ALA A 15 23.85 23.10 4.67
N VAL A 16 24.42 21.99 4.18
CA VAL A 16 24.15 21.44 2.86
C VAL A 16 22.70 20.91 2.82
N PRO A 17 21.84 21.34 1.88
CA PRO A 17 20.46 20.85 1.75
C PRO A 17 20.40 19.32 1.56
N VAL A 18 19.32 18.68 2.04
CA VAL A 18 19.09 17.22 1.90
C VAL A 18 19.25 16.73 0.45
N SER A 19 18.89 17.53 -0.54
CA SER A 19 19.09 17.24 -1.96
C SER A 19 20.56 17.20 -2.38
N GLN A 20 21.43 18.02 -1.77
CA GLN A 20 22.87 17.99 -1.96
C GLN A 20 23.56 16.88 -1.15
N ARG A 21 22.98 16.43 -0.01
CA ARG A 21 23.46 15.27 0.77
C ARG A 21 23.13 13.93 0.08
N LEU A 22 21.93 13.79 -0.49
CA LEU A 22 21.61 12.67 -1.39
C LEU A 22 22.50 12.68 -2.64
N ALA A 23 22.80 13.86 -3.20
CA ALA A 23 23.75 13.98 -4.31
C ALA A 23 25.19 13.65 -3.90
N ALA A 24 25.60 13.89 -2.65
CA ALA A 24 26.90 13.53 -2.10
C ALA A 24 27.00 12.02 -1.81
N MET A 25 25.96 11.39 -1.25
CA MET A 25 25.86 9.93 -1.10
C MET A 25 25.87 9.23 -2.45
N THR A 26 25.14 9.76 -3.43
CA THR A 26 25.15 9.27 -4.83
C THR A 26 26.52 9.48 -5.47
N ARG A 27 27.30 10.50 -5.07
CA ARG A 27 28.68 10.72 -5.53
C ARG A 27 29.68 9.78 -4.85
N LEU A 28 29.51 9.48 -3.56
CA LEU A 28 30.37 8.56 -2.79
C LEU A 28 30.14 7.10 -3.20
N THR A 29 28.89 6.66 -3.37
CA THR A 29 28.60 5.35 -3.99
C THR A 29 29.03 5.28 -5.46
N ARG A 30 28.96 6.38 -6.21
CA ARG A 30 29.55 6.48 -7.57
C ARG A 30 31.08 6.47 -7.60
N HIS A 31 31.78 6.78 -6.51
CA HIS A 31 33.25 6.76 -6.46
C HIS A 31 33.80 5.40 -6.03
N VAL A 32 33.06 4.64 -5.21
CA VAL A 32 33.46 3.26 -4.84
C VAL A 32 33.20 2.28 -5.99
N ILE A 33 32.20 2.52 -6.84
CA ILE A 33 32.00 1.75 -8.08
C ILE A 33 32.75 2.43 -9.22
N GLY A 34 34.07 2.24 -9.24
CA GLY A 34 34.93 2.60 -10.36
C GLY A 34 34.72 1.72 -11.60
N GLU A 35 33.99 0.60 -11.48
CA GLU A 35 33.75 -0.32 -12.59
C GLU A 35 32.25 -0.61 -12.76
N SER A 36 31.74 -0.36 -13.96
CA SER A 36 30.43 -0.80 -14.42
C SER A 36 30.09 -2.25 -14.00
N CYS A 37 28.95 -2.46 -13.37
CA CYS A 37 28.43 -3.79 -13.05
C CYS A 37 27.90 -4.49 -14.32
N ARG A 38 28.02 -5.82 -14.41
CA ARG A 38 27.36 -6.61 -15.46
C ARG A 38 25.86 -6.67 -15.19
N ILE A 39 25.07 -6.31 -16.19
CA ILE A 39 23.60 -6.44 -16.21
C ILE A 39 23.19 -7.30 -17.39
N THR A 40 21.96 -7.78 -17.39
CA THR A 40 21.41 -8.63 -18.46
C THR A 40 20.02 -8.17 -18.90
N SER A 41 19.56 -8.67 -20.04
CA SER A 41 18.22 -8.35 -20.54
C SER A 41 17.15 -9.28 -19.98
N ALA A 42 15.92 -8.81 -19.89
CA ALA A 42 14.74 -9.64 -19.59
C ALA A 42 14.60 -10.86 -20.52
N ARG A 43 15.05 -10.73 -21.78
CA ARG A 43 15.07 -11.83 -22.76
C ARG A 43 16.00 -12.96 -22.34
N ALA A 44 17.19 -12.63 -21.82
CA ALA A 44 18.14 -13.62 -21.33
C ALA A 44 17.58 -14.36 -20.11
N VAL A 45 16.97 -13.65 -19.17
CA VAL A 45 16.33 -14.22 -17.96
C VAL A 45 15.19 -15.20 -18.31
N LEU A 46 14.37 -14.86 -19.30
CA LEU A 46 13.25 -15.70 -19.76
C LEU A 46 13.63 -16.71 -20.85
N SER A 47 14.88 -16.74 -21.30
CA SER A 47 15.33 -17.60 -22.39
C SER A 47 15.16 -19.10 -22.07
N ARG A 48 14.87 -19.89 -23.12
CA ARG A 48 14.71 -21.36 -23.05
C ARG A 48 13.77 -21.79 -21.90
N PHE A 49 12.64 -21.09 -21.73
CA PHE A 49 11.65 -21.31 -20.67
C PHE A 49 12.24 -21.24 -19.25
N GLY A 50 13.09 -20.25 -19.00
CA GLY A 50 13.70 -20.04 -17.69
C GLY A 50 14.79 -21.06 -17.36
N ARG A 51 15.57 -21.50 -18.36
CA ARG A 51 16.68 -22.45 -18.13
C ARG A 51 17.69 -21.93 -17.10
N VAL A 52 17.84 -20.61 -16.97
CA VAL A 52 18.71 -19.96 -15.99
C VAL A 52 18.42 -20.39 -14.53
N TRP A 53 17.16 -20.70 -14.21
CA TRP A 53 16.77 -21.11 -12.85
C TRP A 53 17.10 -22.58 -12.54
N CYS A 54 17.67 -23.35 -13.48
CA CYS A 54 17.91 -24.78 -13.33
C CYS A 54 19.23 -25.06 -12.61
N THR A 55 19.21 -25.65 -11.41
CA THR A 55 20.39 -25.87 -10.56
C THR A 55 21.45 -26.85 -11.11
N THR A 56 21.21 -27.51 -12.25
CA THR A 56 22.18 -28.43 -12.85
C THR A 56 23.38 -27.69 -13.49
N ALA A 57 24.57 -28.28 -13.35
CA ALA A 57 25.86 -27.71 -13.71
C ALA A 57 26.08 -27.54 -15.24
N ASP A 58 25.27 -28.18 -16.08
CA ASP A 58 25.44 -28.23 -17.55
C ASP A 58 24.90 -27.00 -18.29
N VAL A 59 24.84 -25.86 -17.62
CA VAL A 59 24.49 -24.58 -18.26
C VAL A 59 25.67 -23.65 -18.07
N THR A 60 26.63 -23.73 -18.99
CA THR A 60 27.51 -22.60 -19.26
C THR A 60 26.60 -21.44 -19.66
N PRO A 61 26.53 -20.36 -18.87
CA PRO A 61 25.82 -19.18 -19.31
C PRO A 61 26.59 -18.66 -20.53
N GLU A 62 25.87 -18.46 -21.63
CA GLU A 62 26.36 -17.62 -22.72
C GLU A 62 26.52 -16.22 -22.09
N ALA A 63 27.72 -15.89 -21.60
CA ALA A 63 28.07 -14.56 -21.07
C ALA A 63 27.87 -13.44 -22.12
N SER A 64 27.49 -13.80 -23.35
CA SER A 64 27.29 -12.92 -24.51
C SER A 64 26.12 -11.94 -24.38
N ASP A 65 25.15 -12.20 -23.50
CA ASP A 65 23.96 -11.33 -23.33
C ASP A 65 24.04 -10.45 -22.05
N THR A 66 25.26 -10.14 -21.60
CA THR A 66 25.50 -9.19 -20.50
C THR A 66 26.20 -7.93 -20.99
N GLU A 67 25.80 -6.78 -20.44
CA GLU A 67 26.40 -5.49 -20.73
C GLU A 67 26.86 -4.80 -19.44
N LYS A 68 27.76 -3.84 -19.58
CA LYS A 68 28.35 -3.08 -18.47
C LYS A 68 27.54 -1.80 -18.24
N ALA A 69 26.94 -1.63 -17.06
CA ALA A 69 26.14 -0.47 -16.70
C ALA A 69 26.45 0.06 -15.29
N LYS A 70 25.92 1.25 -14.96
CA LYS A 70 26.11 1.87 -13.63
C LYS A 70 25.25 1.23 -12.54
N GLY A 71 24.17 0.56 -12.91
CA GLY A 71 23.24 -0.15 -12.04
C GLY A 71 22.08 -0.70 -12.89
N PRO A 72 21.41 -1.78 -12.43
CA PRO A 72 20.26 -2.34 -13.12
C PRO A 72 18.98 -1.55 -12.81
N ASP A 73 18.02 -1.56 -13.74
CA ASP A 73 16.67 -1.08 -13.45
C ASP A 73 15.99 -1.99 -12.41
N VAL A 74 16.18 -3.30 -12.53
CA VAL A 74 15.57 -4.30 -11.64
C VAL A 74 16.60 -5.28 -11.10
N PHE A 75 16.73 -5.36 -9.77
CA PHE A 75 17.43 -6.46 -9.10
C PHE A 75 16.45 -7.60 -8.82
N VAL A 76 16.78 -8.83 -9.20
CA VAL A 76 15.91 -9.99 -8.98
C VAL A 76 16.42 -10.80 -7.78
N SER A 77 15.78 -10.62 -6.62
CA SER A 77 16.03 -11.41 -5.42
C SER A 77 15.12 -12.64 -5.37
N HIS A 78 15.69 -13.80 -5.08
CA HIS A 78 14.97 -15.07 -5.10
C HIS A 78 15.68 -16.17 -4.29
N SER A 79 14.93 -17.22 -3.93
CA SER A 79 15.52 -18.45 -3.40
C SER A 79 15.84 -19.46 -4.51
N TRP A 80 17.03 -20.06 -4.46
CA TRP A 80 17.42 -21.12 -5.38
C TRP A 80 16.68 -22.45 -5.12
N GLU A 81 16.14 -22.64 -3.92
CA GLU A 81 15.39 -23.85 -3.53
C GLU A 81 13.99 -23.91 -4.17
N ASP A 82 13.44 -22.75 -4.55
CA ASP A 82 12.11 -22.68 -5.14
C ASP A 82 12.05 -23.26 -6.57
N ASP A 83 10.85 -23.70 -6.97
CA ASP A 83 10.60 -24.31 -8.28
C ASP A 83 10.91 -23.38 -9.47
N ARG A 84 11.62 -23.92 -10.46
CA ARG A 84 11.99 -23.21 -11.69
C ARG A 84 10.77 -22.70 -12.45
N CYS A 85 9.76 -23.54 -12.65
CA CYS A 85 8.62 -23.20 -13.50
C CYS A 85 7.80 -22.07 -12.87
N ARG A 86 7.64 -22.08 -11.55
CA ARG A 86 7.01 -20.96 -10.82
C ARG A 86 7.80 -19.66 -10.94
N LYS A 87 9.14 -19.70 -10.80
CA LYS A 87 9.99 -18.51 -11.02
C LYS A 87 9.88 -17.96 -12.45
N HIS A 88 9.89 -18.84 -13.45
CA HIS A 88 9.68 -18.44 -14.84
C HIS A 88 8.31 -17.77 -15.06
N LEU A 89 7.24 -18.36 -14.52
CA LEU A 89 5.89 -17.79 -14.62
C LEU A 89 5.75 -16.46 -13.88
N ALA A 90 6.37 -16.32 -12.71
CA ALA A 90 6.40 -15.07 -11.95
C ALA A 90 7.15 -13.96 -12.73
N MET A 91 8.24 -14.30 -13.41
CA MET A 91 8.94 -13.36 -14.28
C MET A 91 8.10 -12.96 -15.51
N CYS A 92 7.40 -13.90 -16.15
CA CYS A 92 6.45 -13.58 -17.22
C CYS A 92 5.34 -12.65 -16.73
N PHE A 93 4.84 -12.89 -15.51
CA PHE A 93 3.85 -12.03 -14.88
C PHE A 93 4.40 -10.62 -14.66
N PHE A 94 5.56 -10.48 -14.03
CA PHE A 94 6.19 -9.19 -13.77
C PHE A 94 6.45 -8.39 -15.07
N LEU A 95 6.99 -9.04 -16.10
CA LEU A 95 7.42 -8.36 -17.33
C LEU A 95 6.28 -8.10 -18.31
N ASN A 96 5.37 -9.06 -18.48
CA ASN A 96 4.46 -9.08 -19.62
C ASN A 96 2.99 -8.93 -19.26
N TYR A 97 2.59 -9.03 -17.98
CA TYR A 97 1.16 -9.07 -17.63
C TYR A 97 0.40 -7.81 -18.08
N ASN A 98 0.92 -6.62 -17.81
CA ASN A 98 0.28 -5.38 -18.26
C ASN A 98 0.25 -5.25 -19.78
N LEU A 99 1.29 -5.72 -20.47
CA LEU A 99 1.35 -5.73 -21.92
C LEU A 99 0.32 -6.73 -22.50
N SER A 100 0.17 -7.91 -21.89
CA SER A 100 -0.78 -8.92 -22.33
C SER A 100 -2.21 -8.48 -22.11
N LEU A 101 -2.52 -7.76 -21.02
CA LEU A 101 -3.83 -7.13 -20.83
C LEU A 101 -4.16 -6.09 -21.91
N LYS A 102 -3.20 -5.21 -22.24
CA LYS A 102 -3.38 -4.20 -23.30
C LYS A 102 -3.57 -4.85 -24.68
N ALA A 103 -2.73 -5.83 -25.02
CA ALA A 103 -2.83 -6.58 -26.27
C ALA A 103 -4.14 -7.36 -26.38
N PHE A 104 -4.58 -7.98 -25.28
CA PHE A 104 -5.87 -8.66 -25.18
C PHE A 104 -7.02 -7.69 -25.43
N ALA A 105 -7.06 -6.55 -24.74
CA ALA A 105 -8.10 -5.54 -24.92
C ALA A 105 -8.14 -5.02 -26.37
N ALA A 106 -6.97 -4.74 -26.97
CA ALA A 106 -6.88 -4.33 -28.37
C ALA A 106 -7.40 -5.42 -29.33
N ALA A 107 -7.07 -6.70 -29.09
CA ALA A 107 -7.57 -7.82 -29.88
C ALA A 107 -9.08 -8.01 -29.76
N VAL A 108 -9.65 -7.80 -28.56
CA VAL A 108 -11.11 -7.79 -28.35
C VAL A 108 -11.76 -6.66 -29.15
N VAL A 109 -11.27 -5.43 -29.05
CA VAL A 109 -11.84 -4.30 -29.81
C VAL A 109 -11.75 -4.54 -31.31
N LEU A 110 -10.62 -5.06 -31.80
CA LEU A 110 -10.42 -5.38 -33.20
C LEU A 110 -11.37 -6.49 -33.67
N SER A 111 -11.58 -7.55 -32.87
CA SER A 111 -12.48 -8.65 -33.24
C SER A 111 -13.94 -8.19 -33.31
N GLN A 112 -14.40 -7.38 -32.35
CA GLN A 112 -15.74 -6.79 -32.38
C GLN A 112 -15.94 -5.86 -33.59
N THR A 113 -14.93 -5.03 -33.87
CA THR A 113 -14.96 -4.11 -35.01
C THR A 113 -14.98 -4.85 -36.34
N ALA A 114 -14.19 -5.91 -36.48
CA ALA A 114 -14.20 -6.75 -37.68
C ALA A 114 -15.59 -7.38 -37.93
N LEU A 115 -16.29 -7.82 -36.88
CA LEU A 115 -17.64 -8.37 -37.03
C LEU A 115 -18.69 -7.33 -37.44
N LEU A 116 -18.55 -6.07 -37.00
CA LEU A 116 -19.40 -4.97 -37.49
C LEU A 116 -19.26 -4.76 -39.00
N PHE A 117 -18.06 -4.92 -39.55
CA PHE A 117 -17.80 -4.77 -40.99
C PHE A 117 -18.15 -6.01 -41.82
N LEU A 118 -17.92 -7.21 -41.30
CA LEU A 118 -18.17 -8.47 -42.01
C LEU A 118 -19.65 -8.87 -42.02
N GLY A 119 -20.43 -8.41 -41.03
CA GLY A 119 -21.83 -8.74 -40.86
C GLY A 119 -22.05 -10.18 -40.35
N PRO A 120 -22.92 -10.40 -39.34
CA PRO A 120 -23.08 -11.71 -38.69
C PRO A 120 -23.69 -12.81 -39.57
N LEU A 121 -24.40 -12.43 -40.64
CA LEU A 121 -25.24 -13.32 -41.45
C LEU A 121 -24.48 -14.40 -42.24
N SER A 122 -23.16 -14.35 -42.31
CA SER A 122 -22.35 -15.24 -43.16
C SER A 122 -21.43 -16.21 -42.41
N LEU A 123 -21.34 -16.11 -41.07
CA LEU A 123 -20.35 -16.86 -40.28
C LEU A 123 -21.00 -17.96 -39.42
N SER A 124 -20.34 -19.12 -39.33
CA SER A 124 -20.77 -20.19 -38.44
C SER A 124 -20.42 -19.88 -36.97
N LEU A 125 -21.13 -20.51 -36.03
CA LEU A 125 -20.88 -20.37 -34.59
C LEU A 125 -19.40 -20.62 -34.23
N ASN A 126 -18.78 -21.64 -34.83
CA ASN A 126 -17.36 -21.95 -34.59
C ASN A 126 -16.41 -20.84 -35.04
N VAL A 127 -16.71 -20.19 -36.17
CA VAL A 127 -15.89 -19.08 -36.69
C VAL A 127 -16.05 -17.85 -35.81
N LEU A 128 -17.25 -17.57 -35.31
CA LEU A 128 -17.49 -16.47 -34.37
C LEU A 128 -16.73 -16.67 -33.05
N PHE A 129 -16.77 -17.88 -32.48
CA PHE A 129 -15.95 -18.20 -31.31
C PHE A 129 -14.45 -18.09 -31.60
N LEU A 130 -14.00 -18.49 -32.79
CA LEU A 130 -12.59 -18.35 -33.17
C LEU A 130 -12.15 -16.89 -33.21
N ILE A 131 -12.98 -16.00 -33.77
CA ILE A 131 -12.68 -14.57 -33.89
C ILE A 131 -12.79 -13.84 -32.54
N VAL A 132 -13.85 -14.12 -31.78
CA VAL A 132 -14.19 -13.33 -30.58
C VAL A 132 -13.54 -13.87 -29.31
N LEU A 133 -13.37 -15.19 -29.19
CA LEU A 133 -12.82 -15.84 -28.00
C LEU A 133 -11.39 -16.34 -28.25
N ASP A 134 -11.20 -17.23 -29.22
CA ASP A 134 -9.94 -17.95 -29.37
C ASP A 134 -8.79 -17.01 -29.77
N ALA A 135 -9.02 -16.10 -30.73
CA ALA A 135 -7.99 -15.18 -31.20
C ALA A 135 -7.53 -14.18 -30.11
N PRO A 136 -8.40 -13.45 -29.39
CA PRO A 136 -7.97 -12.62 -28.27
C PRO A 136 -7.27 -13.44 -27.16
N THR A 137 -7.81 -14.60 -26.80
CA THR A 137 -7.19 -15.50 -25.81
C THR A 137 -5.77 -15.90 -26.23
N LEU A 138 -5.58 -16.24 -27.50
CA LEU A 138 -4.28 -16.58 -28.05
C LEU A 138 -3.33 -15.38 -28.02
N VAL A 139 -3.80 -14.17 -28.38
CA VAL A 139 -3.01 -12.94 -28.27
C VAL A 139 -2.57 -12.70 -26.82
N PHE A 140 -3.47 -12.88 -25.86
CA PHE A 140 -3.13 -12.78 -24.43
C PHE A 140 -2.02 -13.77 -24.05
N LEU A 141 -2.18 -15.07 -24.38
CA LEU A 141 -1.22 -16.11 -24.02
C LEU A 141 0.13 -15.89 -24.69
N ILE A 142 0.14 -15.60 -25.99
CA ILE A 142 1.36 -15.30 -26.75
C ILE A 142 2.08 -14.10 -26.13
N THR A 143 1.35 -13.02 -25.82
CA THR A 143 1.94 -11.82 -25.22
C THR A 143 2.41 -12.07 -23.78
N PHE A 144 1.70 -12.89 -23.00
CA PHE A 144 2.08 -13.23 -21.63
C PHE A 144 3.40 -14.00 -21.58
N PHE A 145 3.59 -14.99 -22.45
CA PHE A 145 4.81 -15.80 -22.48
C PHE A 145 5.96 -15.17 -23.30
N ALA A 146 5.63 -14.38 -24.32
CA ALA A 146 6.60 -13.89 -25.30
C ALA A 146 6.63 -12.36 -25.51
N GLY A 147 5.94 -11.57 -24.67
CA GLY A 147 5.84 -10.11 -24.81
C GLY A 147 7.20 -9.40 -24.88
N GLN A 148 8.16 -9.85 -24.07
CA GLN A 148 9.55 -9.39 -24.07
C GLN A 148 10.26 -9.65 -25.40
N GLN A 149 9.99 -10.76 -26.10
CA GLN A 149 10.54 -11.02 -27.44
C GLN A 149 9.79 -10.24 -28.52
N LEU A 150 8.46 -10.11 -28.42
CA LEU A 150 7.63 -9.40 -29.40
C LEU A 150 7.94 -7.91 -29.47
N THR A 151 8.27 -7.30 -28.33
CA THR A 151 8.74 -5.91 -28.24
C THR A 151 10.21 -5.74 -28.61
N CYS A 152 10.89 -6.81 -29.05
CA CYS A 152 12.33 -6.84 -29.34
C CYS A 152 13.19 -6.30 -28.18
N GLY A 153 12.69 -6.39 -26.94
CA GLY A 153 13.36 -5.84 -25.76
C GLY A 153 13.36 -4.31 -25.65
N TRP A 154 12.73 -3.57 -26.57
CA TRP A 154 12.77 -2.09 -26.58
C TRP A 154 12.18 -1.47 -25.30
N TRP A 155 11.24 -2.17 -24.66
CA TRP A 155 10.58 -1.72 -23.43
C TRP A 155 10.89 -2.64 -22.24
N SER A 156 11.90 -3.50 -22.36
CA SER A 156 12.31 -4.40 -21.29
C SER A 156 13.34 -3.72 -20.39
N PRO A 157 13.18 -3.79 -19.06
CA PRO A 157 14.17 -3.26 -18.14
C PRO A 157 15.47 -4.06 -18.22
N SER A 158 16.58 -3.39 -17.94
CA SER A 158 17.82 -4.04 -17.57
C SER A 158 17.66 -4.74 -16.22
N MET A 159 18.20 -5.95 -16.12
CA MET A 159 18.02 -6.80 -14.95
C MET A 159 19.37 -7.22 -14.40
N TRP A 160 19.41 -7.43 -13.08
CA TRP A 160 20.50 -8.14 -12.44
C TRP A 160 20.00 -9.44 -11.85
N LEU A 161 20.68 -10.53 -12.22
CA LEU A 161 20.45 -11.87 -11.71
C LEU A 161 21.81 -12.51 -11.48
N ASP A 162 22.06 -12.92 -10.24
CA ASP A 162 23.32 -13.49 -9.74
C ASP A 162 23.99 -14.46 -10.72
N ARG A 163 23.26 -15.46 -11.24
CA ARG A 163 23.82 -16.47 -12.13
C ARG A 163 24.24 -15.96 -13.50
N LEU A 164 23.62 -14.89 -13.99
CA LEU A 164 23.94 -14.29 -15.29
C LEU A 164 24.98 -13.19 -15.17
N CYS A 165 24.92 -12.41 -14.09
CA CYS A 165 25.71 -11.20 -13.93
C CYS A 165 27.03 -11.45 -13.19
N ILE A 166 27.12 -12.50 -12.36
CA ILE A 166 28.37 -12.94 -11.73
C ILE A 166 29.01 -14.01 -12.60
N ASP A 167 30.32 -13.88 -12.84
CA ASP A 167 31.09 -14.90 -13.54
C ASP A 167 31.01 -16.24 -12.78
N GLN A 168 30.50 -17.28 -13.42
CA GLN A 168 30.33 -18.60 -12.79
C GLN A 168 31.54 -19.51 -12.99
N VAL A 169 32.49 -19.11 -13.83
CA VAL A 169 33.62 -19.96 -14.26
C VAL A 169 34.91 -19.50 -13.61
N ASP A 170 35.21 -18.20 -13.68
CA ASP A 170 36.41 -17.61 -13.09
C ASP A 170 36.15 -17.31 -11.60
N LEU A 171 36.90 -17.98 -10.71
CA LEU A 171 36.73 -17.86 -9.26
C LEU A 171 37.06 -16.46 -8.72
N ASP A 172 38.03 -15.78 -9.31
CA ASP A 172 38.45 -14.44 -8.87
C ASP A 172 37.40 -13.40 -9.30
N GLN A 173 36.87 -13.52 -10.52
CA GLN A 173 35.75 -12.70 -10.97
C GLN A 173 34.45 -13.01 -10.24
N LYS A 174 34.20 -14.29 -9.90
CA LYS A 174 33.06 -14.71 -9.08
C LYS A 174 33.10 -14.05 -7.71
N THR A 175 34.27 -14.11 -7.06
CA THR A 175 34.48 -13.53 -5.73
C THR A 175 34.28 -12.02 -5.76
N ARG A 176 34.85 -11.32 -6.75
CA ARG A 176 34.61 -9.88 -6.96
C ARG A 176 33.13 -9.56 -7.17
N GLY A 177 32.45 -10.32 -8.03
CA GLY A 177 31.02 -10.11 -8.29
C GLY A 177 30.12 -10.33 -7.07
N ILE A 178 30.48 -11.27 -6.19
CA ILE A 178 29.78 -11.47 -4.89
C ILE A 178 30.04 -10.29 -3.95
N LEU A 179 31.27 -9.78 -3.88
CA LEU A 179 31.63 -8.63 -3.04
C LEU A 179 30.95 -7.33 -3.48
N GLU A 180 30.66 -7.18 -4.78
CA GLU A 180 29.95 -6.02 -5.34
C GLU A 180 28.44 -6.04 -5.11
N LEU A 181 27.86 -7.19 -4.74
CA LEU A 181 26.41 -7.39 -4.63
C LEU A 181 25.70 -6.31 -3.79
N PRO A 182 26.18 -5.90 -2.59
CA PRO A 182 25.54 -4.86 -1.80
C PRO A 182 25.45 -3.51 -2.55
N ALA A 183 26.49 -3.20 -3.32
CA ALA A 183 26.58 -1.97 -4.09
C ALA A 183 25.62 -2.00 -5.29
N VAL A 184 25.45 -3.16 -5.93
CA VAL A 184 24.46 -3.36 -7.00
C VAL A 184 23.03 -3.19 -6.47
N VAL A 185 22.69 -3.84 -5.35
CA VAL A 185 21.38 -3.73 -4.71
C VAL A 185 21.08 -2.26 -4.36
N ALA A 186 22.03 -1.57 -3.74
CA ALA A 186 21.91 -0.16 -3.38
C ALA A 186 21.66 0.76 -4.59
N ASN A 187 22.23 0.44 -5.74
CA ASN A 187 22.10 1.24 -6.96
C ASN A 187 20.90 0.85 -7.84
N SER A 188 20.21 -0.24 -7.54
CA SER A 188 19.07 -0.71 -8.31
C SER A 188 17.89 0.27 -8.20
N GLU A 189 17.14 0.47 -9.29
CA GLU A 189 15.94 1.32 -9.26
C GLU A 189 14.75 0.63 -8.59
N GLN A 190 14.65 -0.69 -8.77
CA GLN A 190 13.60 -1.54 -8.24
C GLN A 190 14.17 -2.87 -7.71
N LEU A 191 13.62 -3.37 -6.60
CA LEU A 191 13.87 -4.72 -6.11
C LEU A 191 12.67 -5.60 -6.41
N LEU A 192 12.85 -6.60 -7.26
CA LEU A 192 11.87 -7.65 -7.52
C LEU A 192 12.17 -8.85 -6.63
N VAL A 193 11.24 -9.20 -5.75
CA VAL A 193 11.30 -10.39 -4.90
C VAL A 193 10.38 -11.46 -5.48
N LEU A 194 10.97 -12.57 -5.92
CA LEU A 194 10.23 -13.77 -6.29
C LEU A 194 9.92 -14.56 -5.01
N LEU A 195 8.72 -14.32 -4.46
CA LEU A 195 8.37 -14.73 -3.12
C LEU A 195 7.84 -16.17 -3.09
N GLY A 196 8.73 -17.09 -2.70
CA GLY A 196 8.42 -18.48 -2.40
C GLY A 196 8.45 -18.78 -0.90
N GLU A 197 8.12 -20.02 -0.53
CA GLU A 197 8.08 -20.49 0.86
C GLU A 197 9.45 -20.39 1.55
N THR A 198 10.54 -20.55 0.79
CA THR A 198 11.92 -20.58 1.30
C THR A 198 12.64 -19.22 1.28
N TYR A 199 11.99 -18.16 0.79
CA TYR A 199 12.66 -16.86 0.57
C TYR A 199 13.22 -16.27 1.87
N PHE A 200 12.38 -16.14 2.90
CA PHE A 200 12.76 -15.58 4.21
C PHE A 200 13.61 -16.53 5.06
N GLU A 201 13.80 -17.78 4.61
CA GLU A 201 14.72 -18.69 5.25
C GLU A 201 16.17 -18.44 4.83
N ARG A 202 16.46 -17.55 3.87
CA ARG A 202 17.81 -17.32 3.34
C ARG A 202 18.38 -15.99 3.79
N LEU A 203 19.51 -16.04 4.49
CA LEU A 203 20.18 -14.87 5.06
C LEU A 203 20.60 -13.85 3.98
N TRP A 204 21.08 -14.32 2.83
CA TRP A 204 21.44 -13.45 1.70
C TRP A 204 20.24 -12.69 1.11
N CYS A 205 19.08 -13.33 0.98
CA CYS A 205 17.86 -12.67 0.53
C CYS A 205 17.40 -11.59 1.51
N SER A 206 17.53 -11.88 2.82
CA SER A 206 17.27 -10.89 3.88
C SER A 206 18.23 -9.71 3.86
N PHE A 207 19.50 -9.95 3.52
CA PHE A 207 20.51 -8.91 3.39
C PHE A 207 20.26 -7.99 2.17
N GLU A 208 19.93 -8.57 1.02
CA GLU A 208 19.51 -7.82 -0.17
C GLU A 208 18.29 -6.94 0.14
N LEU A 209 17.29 -7.51 0.82
CA LEU A 209 16.11 -6.78 1.24
C LEU A 209 16.45 -5.64 2.21
N SER A 210 17.30 -5.88 3.22
CA SER A 210 17.64 -4.88 4.24
C SER A 210 18.35 -3.66 3.63
N ILE A 211 19.28 -3.87 2.70
CA ILE A 211 19.97 -2.82 1.96
C ILE A 211 18.96 -2.00 1.16
N PHE A 212 18.11 -2.68 0.37
CA PHE A 212 17.21 -1.99 -0.53
C PHE A 212 16.16 -1.17 0.21
N VAL A 213 15.49 -1.74 1.21
CA VAL A 213 14.43 -1.00 1.94
C VAL A 213 14.98 0.18 2.73
N LYS A 214 16.22 0.10 3.22
CA LYS A 214 16.86 1.21 3.93
C LYS A 214 17.25 2.36 2.97
N LEU A 215 17.70 2.04 1.76
CA LEU A 215 18.22 3.03 0.81
C LEU A 215 17.17 3.57 -0.18
N ARG A 216 16.16 2.76 -0.54
CA ARG A 216 15.13 3.10 -1.55
C ARG A 216 13.72 3.15 -0.99
N GLY A 217 13.48 2.58 0.20
CA GLY A 217 12.14 2.46 0.78
C GLY A 217 11.27 1.39 0.12
N LEU A 218 10.04 1.23 0.62
CA LEU A 218 9.11 0.18 0.17
C LEU A 218 8.45 0.47 -1.18
N GLN A 219 8.38 1.73 -1.62
CA GLN A 219 7.65 2.11 -2.85
C GLN A 219 8.22 1.51 -4.13
N LYS A 220 9.49 1.10 -4.10
CA LYS A 220 10.21 0.47 -5.24
C LYS A 220 10.46 -1.02 -5.01
N LEU A 221 9.84 -1.61 -3.99
CA LEU A 221 9.87 -3.04 -3.75
C LEU A 221 8.66 -3.68 -4.45
N CYS A 222 8.89 -4.70 -5.26
CA CYS A 222 7.83 -5.48 -5.90
C CYS A 222 7.90 -6.92 -5.42
N LEU A 223 6.86 -7.37 -4.72
CA LEU A 223 6.74 -8.74 -4.23
C LEU A 223 5.83 -9.52 -5.20
N VAL A 224 6.36 -10.58 -5.82
CA VAL A 224 5.58 -11.45 -6.71
C VAL A 224 5.52 -12.86 -6.13
N PRO A 225 4.39 -13.27 -5.54
CA PRO A 225 4.23 -14.63 -5.04
C PRO A 225 4.29 -15.68 -6.15
N LEU A 226 5.05 -16.74 -5.91
CA LEU A 226 5.26 -17.81 -6.89
C LEU A 226 3.99 -18.62 -7.22
N TRP A 227 2.96 -18.57 -6.38
CA TRP A 227 1.67 -19.24 -6.63
C TRP A 227 0.73 -18.42 -7.54
N MET A 228 0.95 -17.11 -7.67
CA MET A 228 -0.02 -16.19 -8.28
C MET A 228 -0.20 -16.40 -9.78
N ALA A 229 0.88 -16.41 -10.55
CA ALA A 229 0.83 -16.59 -12.01
C ALA A 229 0.28 -17.98 -12.44
N PRO A 230 0.72 -19.11 -11.84
CA PRO A 230 0.12 -20.42 -12.12
C PRO A 230 -1.38 -20.45 -11.83
N TRP A 231 -1.81 -19.89 -10.70
CA TRP A 231 -3.22 -19.82 -10.32
C TRP A 231 -4.03 -19.02 -11.34
N LEU A 232 -3.57 -17.81 -11.68
CA LEU A 232 -4.25 -16.91 -12.62
C LEU A 232 -4.44 -17.57 -13.99
N LEU A 233 -3.37 -18.16 -14.53
CA LEU A 233 -3.40 -18.85 -15.82
C LEU A 233 -4.31 -20.08 -15.79
N ALA A 234 -4.27 -20.89 -14.72
CA ALA A 234 -5.13 -22.05 -14.59
C ALA A 234 -6.61 -21.64 -14.57
N CYS A 235 -6.97 -20.59 -13.81
CA CYS A 235 -8.32 -20.06 -13.75
C CYS A 235 -8.78 -19.51 -15.12
N PHE A 236 -7.93 -18.72 -15.78
CA PHE A 236 -8.21 -18.17 -17.11
C PHE A 236 -8.40 -19.26 -18.17
N LEU A 237 -7.51 -20.25 -18.22
CA LEU A 237 -7.59 -21.38 -19.16
C LEU A 237 -8.79 -22.27 -18.87
N ALA A 238 -9.13 -22.50 -17.60
CA ALA A 238 -10.34 -23.23 -17.24
C ALA A 238 -11.61 -22.51 -17.69
N SER A 239 -11.67 -21.18 -17.52
CA SER A 239 -12.75 -20.33 -18.04
C SER A 239 -12.87 -20.42 -19.56
N TYR A 240 -11.75 -20.30 -20.28
CA TYR A 240 -11.68 -20.47 -21.73
C TYR A 240 -12.17 -21.86 -22.18
N ALA A 241 -11.62 -22.93 -21.60
CA ALA A 241 -11.96 -24.31 -21.95
C ALA A 241 -13.46 -24.57 -21.75
N THR A 242 -14.03 -24.05 -20.65
CA THR A 242 -15.45 -24.18 -20.36
C THR A 242 -16.31 -23.59 -21.47
N ASN A 243 -16.06 -22.33 -21.82
CA ASN A 243 -16.83 -21.65 -22.86
C ASN A 243 -16.64 -22.27 -24.24
N ARG A 244 -15.44 -22.80 -24.54
CA ARG A 244 -15.20 -23.50 -25.80
C ARG A 244 -15.93 -24.85 -25.87
N LEU A 245 -15.99 -25.59 -24.76
CA LEU A 245 -16.79 -26.82 -24.66
C LEU A 245 -18.29 -26.53 -24.82
N THR A 246 -18.79 -25.43 -24.25
CA THR A 246 -20.18 -24.98 -24.48
C THR A 246 -20.44 -24.71 -25.96
N ALA A 247 -19.51 -24.04 -26.66
CA ALA A 247 -19.64 -23.79 -28.10
C ALA A 247 -19.72 -25.11 -28.90
N VAL A 248 -18.83 -26.06 -28.61
CA VAL A 248 -18.82 -27.37 -29.26
C VAL A 248 -20.13 -28.11 -29.01
N TYR A 249 -20.62 -28.10 -27.76
CA TYR A 249 -21.90 -28.70 -27.40
C TYR A 249 -23.06 -28.10 -28.19
N LEU A 250 -23.15 -26.77 -28.29
CA LEU A 250 -24.20 -26.08 -29.06
C LEU A 250 -24.17 -26.45 -30.55
N VAL A 251 -22.97 -26.63 -31.13
CA VAL A 251 -22.84 -27.10 -32.51
C VAL A 251 -23.27 -28.56 -32.66
N LEU A 252 -22.85 -29.44 -31.75
CA LEU A 252 -23.15 -30.87 -31.80
C LEU A 252 -24.64 -31.18 -31.65
N MET A 253 -25.36 -30.38 -30.87
CA MET A 253 -26.81 -30.51 -30.74
C MET A 253 -27.56 -30.14 -32.03
N ASN A 254 -26.86 -29.65 -33.07
CA ASN A 254 -27.42 -29.10 -34.33
C ASN A 254 -28.51 -28.04 -34.09
N GLU A 255 -28.48 -27.47 -32.92
CA GLU A 255 -29.47 -26.55 -32.41
C GLU A 255 -28.69 -25.36 -31.84
N PRO A 256 -28.05 -24.54 -32.71
CA PRO A 256 -27.56 -23.22 -32.31
C PRO A 256 -28.71 -22.35 -31.76
N GLN A 257 -29.95 -22.83 -31.91
CA GLN A 257 -31.20 -22.26 -31.44
C GLN A 257 -31.76 -22.95 -30.17
N LEU A 258 -31.24 -24.06 -29.63
CA LEU A 258 -31.92 -24.85 -28.58
C LEU A 258 -32.19 -24.07 -27.28
N GLY A 259 -31.21 -23.31 -26.80
CA GLY A 259 -31.39 -22.42 -25.66
C GLY A 259 -32.18 -21.15 -26.00
N MET A 260 -32.19 -20.78 -27.28
CA MET A 260 -32.66 -19.49 -27.80
C MET A 260 -34.14 -19.52 -28.25
N VAL A 261 -34.62 -20.68 -28.71
CA VAL A 261 -36.04 -20.97 -29.01
C VAL A 261 -36.77 -21.36 -27.72
N ALA A 262 -36.07 -21.88 -26.70
CA ALA A 262 -36.65 -21.99 -25.37
C ALA A 262 -37.03 -20.60 -24.80
N LEU A 263 -36.26 -19.55 -25.11
CA LEU A 263 -36.52 -18.15 -24.75
C LEU A 263 -37.51 -17.42 -25.70
N SER A 264 -37.84 -17.98 -26.87
CA SER A 264 -38.92 -17.46 -27.71
C SER A 264 -40.26 -17.87 -27.09
N TYR A 265 -40.67 -17.14 -26.05
CA TYR A 265 -42.00 -17.26 -25.49
C TYR A 265 -43.01 -16.75 -26.53
N ASP A 266 -43.98 -17.59 -26.90
CA ASP A 266 -45.07 -17.21 -27.79
C ASP A 266 -45.97 -16.19 -27.06
N GLY A 267 -45.80 -14.92 -27.40
CA GLY A 267 -46.52 -13.80 -26.79
C GLY A 267 -48.05 -13.92 -26.91
N ALA A 268 -48.55 -14.79 -27.81
CA ALA A 268 -49.97 -15.07 -27.97
C ALA A 268 -50.61 -15.73 -26.72
N ALA A 269 -49.83 -16.34 -25.83
CA ALA A 269 -50.32 -16.99 -24.61
C ALA A 269 -50.34 -16.08 -23.36
N ALA A 270 -49.67 -14.92 -23.39
CA ALA A 270 -49.61 -14.01 -22.25
C ALA A 270 -50.84 -13.09 -22.18
N ALA A 271 -51.49 -13.04 -21.02
CA ALA A 271 -52.68 -12.22 -20.81
C ALA A 271 -52.39 -10.69 -20.76
N SER A 272 -51.14 -10.30 -20.50
CA SER A 272 -50.70 -8.90 -20.38
C SER A 272 -49.18 -8.74 -20.62
N PRO A 273 -48.68 -7.52 -20.93
CA PRO A 273 -47.24 -7.25 -21.02
C PRO A 273 -46.49 -7.58 -19.72
N LEU A 274 -47.11 -7.34 -18.57
CA LEU A 274 -46.53 -7.68 -17.27
C LEU A 274 -46.35 -9.20 -17.12
N SER A 275 -47.37 -10.00 -17.43
CA SER A 275 -47.27 -11.47 -17.36
C SER A 275 -46.25 -12.03 -18.36
N TYR A 276 -46.13 -11.41 -19.55
CA TYR A 276 -45.12 -11.79 -20.54
C TYR A 276 -43.70 -11.58 -19.98
N GLY A 277 -43.41 -10.39 -19.43
CA GLY A 277 -42.12 -10.10 -18.82
C GLY A 277 -41.82 -10.99 -17.61
N GLN A 278 -42.83 -11.29 -16.78
CA GLN A 278 -42.67 -12.19 -15.63
C GLN A 278 -42.27 -13.60 -16.08
N SER A 279 -42.97 -14.16 -17.06
CA SER A 279 -42.64 -15.48 -17.61
C SER A 279 -41.23 -15.51 -18.21
N ARG A 280 -40.84 -14.45 -18.92
CA ARG A 280 -39.49 -14.34 -19.51
C ARG A 280 -38.40 -14.28 -18.44
N MET A 281 -38.56 -13.45 -17.42
CA MET A 281 -37.61 -13.36 -16.30
C MET A 281 -37.49 -14.68 -15.52
N LEU A 282 -38.62 -15.35 -15.25
CA LEU A 282 -38.63 -16.65 -14.57
C LEU A 282 -37.93 -17.74 -15.38
N LEU A 283 -38.02 -17.70 -16.71
CA LEU A 283 -37.33 -18.64 -17.58
C LEU A 283 -35.80 -18.48 -17.49
N TYR A 284 -35.30 -17.24 -17.49
CA TYR A 284 -33.88 -16.97 -17.24
C TYR A 284 -33.46 -17.47 -15.85
N LEU A 285 -34.26 -17.21 -14.81
CA LEU A 285 -33.97 -17.69 -13.46
C LEU A 285 -33.90 -19.23 -13.40
N ALA A 286 -34.84 -19.92 -14.05
CA ALA A 286 -34.87 -21.39 -14.12
C ALA A 286 -33.65 -21.97 -14.85
N SER A 287 -33.03 -21.21 -15.76
CA SER A 287 -31.82 -21.63 -16.48
C SER A 287 -30.53 -21.51 -15.65
N ALA A 288 -30.54 -20.78 -14.52
CA ALA A 288 -29.33 -20.48 -13.74
C ALA A 288 -28.54 -21.73 -13.29
N PRO A 289 -29.16 -22.83 -12.80
CA PRO A 289 -28.40 -24.03 -12.43
C PRO A 289 -27.71 -24.69 -13.63
N SER A 290 -28.36 -24.67 -14.80
CA SER A 290 -27.78 -25.20 -16.04
C SER A 290 -26.63 -24.33 -16.51
N ILE A 291 -26.77 -23.00 -16.45
CA ILE A 291 -25.69 -22.05 -16.76
C ILE A 291 -24.51 -22.28 -15.82
N ALA A 292 -24.73 -22.42 -14.51
CA ALA A 292 -23.66 -22.72 -13.55
C ALA A 292 -22.95 -24.04 -13.88
N LEU A 293 -23.71 -25.09 -14.20
CA LEU A 293 -23.15 -26.39 -14.59
C LEU A 293 -22.29 -26.28 -15.86
N PHE A 294 -22.78 -25.62 -16.90
CA PHE A 294 -22.08 -25.58 -18.19
C PHE A 294 -20.97 -24.53 -18.27
N THR A 295 -21.09 -23.40 -17.56
CA THR A 295 -20.15 -22.26 -17.64
C THR A 295 -19.12 -22.20 -16.52
N ALA A 296 -19.29 -22.95 -15.42
CA ALA A 296 -18.38 -22.90 -14.29
C ALA A 296 -17.71 -24.25 -13.92
N MET A 297 -18.14 -25.39 -14.47
CA MET A 297 -17.65 -26.70 -14.00
C MET A 297 -16.13 -26.91 -14.12
N PRO A 298 -15.48 -26.75 -15.28
CA PRO A 298 -14.02 -26.85 -15.37
C PRO A 298 -13.28 -25.87 -14.45
N PHE A 299 -13.83 -24.68 -14.23
CA PHE A 299 -13.30 -23.74 -13.25
C PHE A 299 -13.45 -24.25 -11.81
N ILE A 300 -14.61 -24.80 -11.43
CA ILE A 300 -14.82 -25.38 -10.10
C ILE A 300 -13.86 -26.55 -9.89
N LEU A 301 -13.70 -27.44 -10.87
CA LEU A 301 -12.77 -28.57 -10.81
C LEU A 301 -11.32 -28.10 -10.61
N THR A 302 -10.92 -27.05 -11.32
CA THR A 302 -9.60 -26.42 -11.15
C THR A 302 -9.48 -25.79 -9.75
N SER A 303 -10.52 -25.08 -9.30
CA SER A 303 -10.59 -24.38 -8.01
C SER A 303 -10.48 -25.34 -6.82
N VAL A 304 -11.06 -26.54 -6.90
CA VAL A 304 -10.95 -27.59 -5.87
C VAL A 304 -9.49 -27.96 -5.60
N GLN A 305 -8.61 -27.86 -6.61
CA GLN A 305 -7.19 -28.15 -6.49
C GLN A 305 -6.36 -26.90 -6.16
N THR A 306 -6.65 -25.78 -6.83
CA THR A 306 -5.80 -24.59 -6.75
C THR A 306 -6.06 -23.73 -5.51
N PHE A 307 -7.31 -23.60 -5.04
CA PHE A 307 -7.61 -22.74 -3.89
C PHE A 307 -7.09 -23.27 -2.55
N PRO A 308 -7.18 -24.56 -2.22
CA PRO A 308 -6.54 -25.06 -0.99
C PRO A 308 -5.04 -24.79 -0.99
N LYS A 309 -4.38 -24.96 -2.14
CA LYS A 309 -2.97 -24.65 -2.30
C LYS A 309 -2.68 -23.15 -2.17
N LYS A 310 -3.48 -22.29 -2.81
CA LYS A 310 -3.39 -20.83 -2.64
C LYS A 310 -3.47 -20.45 -1.16
N LEU A 311 -4.45 -20.98 -0.43
CA LEU A 311 -4.64 -20.71 1.00
C LEU A 311 -3.40 -21.12 1.79
N MET A 312 -2.91 -22.35 1.59
CA MET A 312 -1.72 -22.85 2.28
C MET A 312 -0.46 -22.03 1.95
N ASP A 313 -0.17 -21.81 0.67
CA ASP A 313 1.03 -21.11 0.21
C ASP A 313 1.01 -19.63 0.69
N HIS A 314 -0.15 -18.96 0.66
CA HIS A 314 -0.29 -17.56 1.10
C HIS A 314 -0.26 -17.42 2.62
N GLU A 315 -0.89 -18.33 3.36
CA GLU A 315 -0.84 -18.36 4.82
C GLU A 315 0.59 -18.63 5.31
N ALA A 316 1.30 -19.59 4.70
CA ALA A 316 2.69 -19.86 5.02
C ALA A 316 3.57 -18.64 4.79
N MET A 317 3.36 -17.92 3.68
CA MET A 317 4.07 -16.67 3.37
C MET A 317 3.81 -15.56 4.40
N LEU A 318 2.54 -15.33 4.79
CA LEU A 318 2.19 -14.33 5.81
C LEU A 318 2.76 -14.70 7.19
N ARG A 319 2.72 -15.99 7.56
CA ARG A 319 3.32 -16.50 8.80
C ARG A 319 4.84 -16.38 8.80
N ALA A 320 5.49 -16.60 7.66
CA ALA A 320 6.95 -16.47 7.54
C ALA A 320 7.40 -15.02 7.81
N LEU A 321 6.61 -14.02 7.38
CA LEU A 321 6.83 -12.62 7.71
C LEU A 321 6.57 -12.32 9.19
N GLU A 322 5.46 -12.83 9.73
CA GLU A 322 5.06 -12.60 11.12
C GLU A 322 6.04 -13.19 12.15
N CYS A 323 6.55 -14.39 11.88
CA CYS A 323 7.52 -15.07 12.73
C CYS A 323 8.98 -14.83 12.29
N TYR A 324 9.20 -13.86 11.40
CA TYR A 324 10.51 -13.63 10.80
C TYR A 324 11.57 -13.27 11.86
N ASN A 325 12.72 -13.93 11.80
CA ASN A 325 13.89 -13.57 12.59
C ASN A 325 15.15 -13.85 11.77
N ILE A 326 15.92 -12.79 11.48
CA ILE A 326 17.13 -12.89 10.67
C ILE A 326 18.15 -13.88 11.22
N ARG A 327 18.24 -14.04 12.54
CA ARG A 327 19.18 -14.95 13.20
C ARG A 327 18.87 -16.42 12.92
N LEU A 328 17.62 -16.73 12.57
CA LEU A 328 17.18 -18.08 12.21
C LEU A 328 17.32 -18.37 10.70
N ALA A 329 17.63 -17.35 9.89
CA ALA A 329 17.82 -17.53 8.45
C ALA A 329 19.07 -18.37 8.18
N LYS A 330 18.99 -19.32 7.27
CA LYS A 330 20.07 -20.19 6.79
C LYS A 330 21.08 -19.34 5.99
N CYS A 331 22.36 -19.45 6.31
CA CYS A 331 23.42 -18.92 5.45
C CYS A 331 23.96 -20.03 4.55
N SER A 332 24.26 -19.71 3.29
CA SER A 332 24.89 -20.68 2.37
C SER A 332 26.32 -21.01 2.78
N LEU A 333 27.04 -20.04 3.34
CA LEU A 333 28.36 -20.19 3.95
C LEU A 333 28.29 -19.59 5.36
N GLU A 334 28.39 -20.43 6.37
CA GLU A 334 28.17 -19.98 7.76
C GLU A 334 29.22 -18.99 8.26
N GLN A 335 30.37 -18.91 7.59
CA GLN A 335 31.41 -17.92 7.82
C GLN A 335 30.95 -16.48 7.50
N ASP A 336 29.99 -16.32 6.59
CA ASP A 336 29.49 -15.01 6.18
C ASP A 336 28.44 -14.44 7.15
N ARG A 337 27.87 -15.27 8.03
CA ARG A 337 26.76 -14.90 8.91
C ARG A 337 27.07 -13.65 9.72
N THR A 338 28.16 -13.71 10.48
CA THR A 338 28.54 -12.61 11.40
C THR A 338 28.69 -11.30 10.64
N ARG A 339 29.33 -11.35 9.46
CA ARG A 339 29.55 -10.17 8.63
C ARG A 339 28.24 -9.63 8.04
N ILE A 340 27.31 -10.50 7.64
CA ILE A 340 26.00 -10.06 7.13
C ILE A 340 25.15 -9.46 8.25
N GLU A 341 25.08 -10.11 9.39
CA GLU A 341 24.32 -9.64 10.56
C GLU A 341 24.89 -8.29 11.06
N GLU A 342 26.21 -8.12 11.09
CA GLU A 342 26.86 -6.83 11.40
C GLU A 342 26.42 -5.72 10.45
N HIS A 343 26.46 -5.94 9.13
CA HIS A 343 26.01 -4.92 8.16
C HIS A 343 24.51 -4.63 8.28
N VAL A 344 23.66 -5.63 8.52
CA VAL A 344 22.23 -5.40 8.74
C VAL A 344 22.01 -4.57 9.98
N ALA A 345 22.71 -4.86 11.08
CA ALA A 345 22.64 -4.06 12.30
C ALA A 345 23.09 -2.62 12.05
N GLU A 346 24.18 -2.41 11.32
CA GLU A 346 24.66 -1.06 10.94
C GLU A 346 23.62 -0.29 10.11
N LEU A 347 22.89 -0.94 9.20
CA LEU A 347 21.82 -0.28 8.45
C LEU A 347 20.64 0.17 9.33
N PHE A 348 20.41 -0.48 10.47
CA PHE A 348 19.25 -0.27 11.34
C PHE A 348 19.59 0.38 12.70
N ASP A 349 20.83 0.84 12.88
CA ASP A 349 21.32 1.41 14.13
C ASP A 349 20.70 2.78 14.51
N GLY A 350 20.09 3.47 13.54
CA GLY A 350 19.43 4.75 13.74
C GLY A 350 20.35 5.96 13.59
N LEU A 351 21.62 5.76 13.20
CA LEU A 351 22.46 6.82 12.69
C LEU A 351 22.01 7.17 11.27
N GLU A 352 21.88 8.45 10.94
CA GLU A 352 21.36 8.92 9.63
C GLU A 352 22.31 8.64 8.44
N GLU A 353 23.43 7.93 8.67
CA GLU A 353 24.38 7.55 7.62
C GLU A 353 24.67 6.03 7.64
N PRO A 354 24.14 5.24 6.69
CA PRO A 354 24.60 3.88 6.49
C PRO A 354 25.98 3.90 5.84
N VAL A 355 27.01 3.45 6.57
CA VAL A 355 28.38 3.35 6.04
C VAL A 355 28.57 2.03 5.31
N LEU A 356 28.22 1.96 4.02
CA LEU A 356 28.55 0.83 3.16
C LEU A 356 30.07 0.85 2.86
N ALA A 357 30.86 0.17 3.69
CA ALA A 357 32.29 -0.05 3.45
C ALA A 357 32.55 -1.50 3.02
N VAL A 358 32.75 -1.73 1.72
CA VAL A 358 33.25 -3.01 1.21
C VAL A 358 34.79 -2.96 1.22
N ALA A 359 35.44 -3.61 2.18
CA ALA A 359 36.90 -3.73 2.22
C ALA A 359 37.39 -4.61 1.05
N ILE A 360 38.21 -4.02 0.18
CA ILE A 360 38.95 -4.71 -0.89
C ILE A 360 40.34 -5.06 -0.34
N ASP A 361 40.47 -6.20 0.32
CA ASP A 361 41.79 -6.73 0.62
C ASP A 361 42.34 -7.42 -0.64
N SER A 362 43.16 -6.68 -1.40
CA SER A 362 44.00 -7.27 -2.44
C SER A 362 45.43 -7.38 -1.92
N ALA A 363 45.94 -8.61 -1.91
CA ALA A 363 47.28 -8.92 -1.46
C ALA A 363 48.36 -8.35 -2.42
N GLU A 364 49.31 -7.63 -1.82
CA GLU A 364 50.73 -7.42 -2.17
C GLU A 364 51.14 -7.17 -3.65
N GLY A 365 51.64 -5.96 -3.92
CA GLY A 365 52.59 -5.67 -5.01
C GLY A 365 52.80 -4.17 -5.30
N PRO A 366 54.04 -3.63 -5.48
CA PRO A 366 54.37 -2.26 -5.07
C PRO A 366 54.51 -1.20 -6.20
N THR A 367 54.50 0.06 -5.73
CA THR A 367 55.21 1.28 -6.19
C THR A 367 54.71 2.11 -7.39
N ASP A 368 54.51 3.39 -7.03
CA ASP A 368 54.77 4.63 -7.79
C ASP A 368 53.69 5.19 -8.73
N ALA A 369 52.92 6.17 -8.23
CA ALA A 369 52.82 7.52 -8.82
C ALA A 369 51.98 8.46 -7.92
N GLU A 370 52.50 9.66 -7.75
CA GLU A 370 52.06 10.73 -6.85
C GLU A 370 50.66 11.30 -7.14
N GLY A 371 49.93 11.61 -6.06
CA GLY A 371 49.22 12.89 -5.95
C GLY A 371 47.70 12.91 -6.08
N THR A 372 46.96 12.46 -5.06
CA THR A 372 46.02 13.32 -4.30
C THR A 372 45.54 12.56 -3.06
N ASP A 373 45.99 13.04 -1.90
CA ASP A 373 45.68 12.49 -0.59
C ASP A 373 44.24 12.87 -0.21
N LEU A 374 43.34 11.89 -0.26
CA LEU A 374 41.98 11.97 0.31
C LEU A 374 41.76 10.82 1.30
N GLY A 375 42.83 10.34 1.93
CA GLY A 375 42.78 9.42 3.04
C GLY A 375 42.72 10.20 4.35
N ASP A 376 41.51 10.47 4.82
CA ASP A 376 41.20 10.60 6.26
C ASP A 376 39.69 10.83 6.45
N MET A 377 38.89 9.81 6.13
CA MET A 377 37.59 9.62 6.75
C MET A 377 37.81 8.74 7.98
N VAL A 378 37.79 9.35 9.16
CA VAL A 378 38.04 8.67 10.44
C VAL A 378 36.89 7.69 10.73
N PHE A 379 37.09 6.42 10.41
CA PHE A 379 36.25 5.34 10.92
C PHE A 379 36.58 5.08 12.39
N LEU A 380 35.55 5.08 13.25
CA LEU A 380 35.70 4.55 14.60
C LEU A 380 35.85 3.01 14.51
N PRO A 381 36.92 2.42 15.08
CA PRO A 381 37.07 0.97 15.14
C PRO A 381 35.85 0.31 15.82
N ALA A 382 35.48 -0.90 15.41
CA ALA A 382 34.32 -1.62 15.96
C ALA A 382 34.35 -1.72 17.50
N SER A 383 35.54 -1.86 18.08
CA SER A 383 35.76 -1.84 19.53
C SER A 383 35.44 -0.49 20.19
N VAL A 384 35.73 0.62 19.51
CA VAL A 384 35.46 2.00 19.97
C VAL A 384 33.98 2.35 19.78
N ARG A 385 33.34 1.87 18.70
CA ARG A 385 31.88 1.97 18.51
C ARG A 385 31.11 1.18 19.58
N CYS A 386 31.54 -0.04 19.90
CA CYS A 386 30.99 -0.82 21.02
C CYS A 386 31.23 -0.14 22.38
N ALA A 387 32.37 0.53 22.57
CA ALA A 387 32.63 1.32 23.78
C ALA A 387 31.75 2.57 23.87
N LEU A 388 31.54 3.29 22.76
CA LEU A 388 30.58 4.38 22.65
C LEU A 388 29.16 3.89 22.97
N ARG A 389 28.71 2.78 22.37
CA ARG A 389 27.40 2.13 22.63
C ARG A 389 27.15 1.79 24.10
N ARG A 390 28.19 1.53 24.90
CA ARG A 390 28.05 1.30 26.35
C ARG A 390 27.85 2.59 27.17
N VAL A 391 28.14 3.75 26.58
CA VAL A 391 28.20 5.05 27.26
C VAL A 391 27.17 6.03 26.69
N THR A 392 26.71 5.84 25.45
CA THR A 392 25.67 6.61 24.75
C THR A 392 24.40 5.76 24.61
N SER A 393 23.21 6.37 24.63
CA SER A 393 21.90 5.72 24.46
C SER A 393 21.64 5.13 23.05
N TYR A 394 22.68 4.75 22.30
CA TYR A 394 22.56 4.08 21.00
C TYR A 394 22.26 2.60 21.20
N LEU A 395 21.52 2.04 20.25
CA LEU A 395 21.06 0.65 20.32
C LEU A 395 22.24 -0.31 20.23
N ASP A 396 22.14 -1.40 20.97
CA ASP A 396 23.10 -2.49 20.85
C ASP A 396 22.88 -3.27 19.53
N HIS A 397 23.82 -4.16 19.21
CA HIS A 397 23.78 -4.94 17.96
C HIS A 397 22.49 -5.77 17.85
N ASP A 398 22.03 -6.34 18.97
CA ASP A 398 20.86 -7.21 18.98
C ASP A 398 19.57 -6.42 18.81
N GLU A 399 19.47 -5.25 19.44
CA GLU A 399 18.38 -4.30 19.28
C GLU A 399 18.30 -3.75 17.83
N CYS A 400 19.44 -3.58 17.15
CA CYS A 400 19.47 -3.18 15.74
C CYS A 400 18.91 -4.28 14.82
N LEU A 401 19.31 -5.53 15.04
CA LEU A 401 18.74 -6.67 14.32
C LEU A 401 17.25 -6.84 14.63
N ASP A 402 16.83 -6.57 15.87
CA ASP A 402 15.43 -6.62 16.26
C ASP A 402 14.62 -5.51 15.60
N LYS A 403 15.19 -4.33 15.36
CA LYS A 403 14.55 -3.30 14.52
C LYS A 403 14.30 -3.80 13.10
N PHE A 404 15.26 -4.48 12.48
CA PHE A 404 15.05 -5.07 11.15
C PHE A 404 13.99 -6.17 11.18
N ASN A 405 14.01 -7.04 12.20
CA ASN A 405 12.98 -8.07 12.39
C ASN A 405 11.59 -7.44 12.50
N HIS A 406 11.40 -6.43 13.37
CA HIS A 406 10.14 -5.71 13.51
C HIS A 406 9.73 -5.01 12.21
N TYR A 407 10.68 -4.47 11.46
CA TYR A 407 10.41 -3.87 10.16
C TYR A 407 9.80 -4.88 9.18
N VAL A 408 10.36 -6.08 9.10
CA VAL A 408 9.82 -7.16 8.26
C VAL A 408 8.47 -7.65 8.78
N GLN A 409 8.36 -7.89 10.09
CA GLN A 409 7.15 -8.41 10.74
C GLN A 409 5.94 -7.47 10.64
N GLN A 410 6.17 -6.15 10.66
CA GLN A 410 5.11 -5.14 10.62
C GLN A 410 5.06 -4.46 9.26
N ARG A 411 6.03 -3.61 8.94
CA ARG A 411 5.98 -2.72 7.77
C ARG A 411 5.90 -3.48 6.44
N LEU A 412 6.73 -4.50 6.27
CA LEU A 412 6.73 -5.28 5.04
C LEU A 412 5.48 -6.16 4.94
N ARG A 413 5.05 -6.76 6.05
CA ARG A 413 3.82 -7.54 6.12
C ARG A 413 2.58 -6.70 5.81
N ASP A 414 2.48 -5.50 6.39
CA ASP A 414 1.37 -4.58 6.16
C ASP A 414 1.29 -4.17 4.69
N MET A 415 2.43 -3.84 4.07
CA MET A 415 2.51 -3.54 2.63
C MET A 415 2.05 -4.74 1.78
N LEU A 416 2.50 -5.96 2.13
CA LEU A 416 2.06 -7.16 1.41
C LEU A 416 0.55 -7.38 1.54
N VAL A 417 -0.01 -7.20 2.74
CA VAL A 417 -1.45 -7.34 2.99
C VAL A 417 -2.24 -6.24 2.27
N GLU A 418 -1.71 -5.02 2.16
CA GLU A 418 -2.32 -3.94 1.38
C GLU A 418 -2.33 -4.28 -0.12
N ASP A 419 -1.21 -4.78 -0.66
CA ASP A 419 -1.06 -5.04 -2.10
C ASP A 419 -1.77 -6.32 -2.57
N LEU A 420 -1.75 -7.38 -1.77
CA LEU A 420 -2.23 -8.72 -2.16
C LEU A 420 -3.43 -9.22 -1.36
N GLY A 421 -3.75 -8.56 -0.25
CA GLY A 421 -4.76 -9.02 0.70
C GLY A 421 -4.32 -10.19 1.58
N ILE A 422 -5.23 -10.61 2.45
CA ILE A 422 -5.07 -11.83 3.27
C ILE A 422 -5.34 -13.10 2.43
N GLU A 423 -5.12 -14.27 3.02
CA GLU A 423 -5.25 -15.57 2.34
C GLU A 423 -6.65 -15.83 1.76
N THR A 424 -7.70 -15.21 2.28
CA THR A 424 -9.08 -15.33 1.78
C THR A 424 -9.50 -14.24 0.78
N GLN A 425 -8.59 -13.31 0.46
CA GLN A 425 -8.84 -12.22 -0.49
C GLN A 425 -8.18 -12.51 -1.85
N LEU A 426 -8.75 -11.89 -2.88
CA LEU A 426 -8.29 -11.88 -4.26
C LEU A 426 -8.45 -10.47 -4.81
N LEU A 427 -7.52 -10.04 -5.66
CA LEU A 427 -7.62 -8.76 -6.37
C LEU A 427 -8.73 -8.81 -7.42
N TRP A 428 -9.56 -7.76 -7.46
CA TRP A 428 -10.66 -7.63 -8.41
C TRP A 428 -10.19 -7.77 -9.87
N SER A 429 -9.05 -7.16 -10.21
CA SER A 429 -8.49 -7.19 -11.57
C SER A 429 -8.15 -8.61 -12.03
N HIS A 430 -7.70 -9.48 -11.13
CA HIS A 430 -7.44 -10.89 -11.41
C HIS A 430 -8.74 -11.67 -11.62
N CYS A 431 -9.77 -11.40 -10.81
CA CYS A 431 -11.09 -12.00 -10.98
C CYS A 431 -11.79 -11.53 -12.27
N LEU A 432 -11.56 -10.28 -12.68
CA LEU A 432 -12.06 -9.74 -13.95
C LEU A 432 -11.46 -10.50 -15.13
N LEU A 433 -10.14 -10.72 -15.13
CA LEU A 433 -9.48 -11.48 -16.20
C LEU A 433 -10.07 -12.89 -16.34
N PHE A 434 -10.37 -13.55 -15.22
CA PHE A 434 -11.07 -14.84 -15.21
C PHE A 434 -12.47 -14.77 -15.87
N ALA A 435 -13.22 -13.68 -15.69
CA ALA A 435 -14.55 -13.49 -16.27
C ALA A 435 -14.52 -13.21 -17.79
N MET A 436 -13.39 -12.74 -18.33
CA MET A 436 -13.30 -12.30 -19.73
C MET A 436 -13.67 -13.38 -20.77
N PRO A 437 -13.22 -14.64 -20.67
CA PRO A 437 -13.66 -15.68 -21.61
C PRO A 437 -15.18 -15.88 -21.65
N VAL A 438 -15.88 -15.72 -20.51
CA VAL A 438 -17.35 -15.78 -20.45
C VAL A 438 -17.98 -14.60 -21.18
N VAL A 439 -17.46 -13.38 -20.95
CA VAL A 439 -17.91 -12.16 -21.64
C VAL A 439 -17.76 -12.31 -23.15
N LEU A 440 -16.60 -12.78 -23.62
CA LEU A 440 -16.33 -12.99 -25.04
C LEU A 440 -17.20 -14.09 -25.66
N ALA A 441 -17.43 -15.19 -24.93
CA ALA A 441 -18.35 -16.24 -25.37
C ALA A 441 -19.79 -15.74 -25.49
N GLY A 442 -20.25 -14.93 -24.54
CA GLY A 442 -21.54 -14.24 -24.62
C GLY A 442 -21.63 -13.33 -25.85
N SER A 443 -20.56 -12.61 -26.17
CA SER A 443 -20.47 -11.79 -27.38
C SER A 443 -20.59 -12.61 -28.66
N ALA A 444 -19.88 -13.74 -28.76
CA ALA A 444 -20.03 -14.63 -29.90
C ALA A 444 -21.49 -15.12 -30.05
N GLN A 445 -22.18 -15.42 -28.94
CA GLN A 445 -23.59 -15.82 -28.97
C GLN A 445 -24.53 -14.69 -29.40
N THR A 446 -24.30 -13.45 -28.95
CA THR A 446 -25.03 -12.28 -29.42
C THR A 446 -24.92 -12.12 -30.92
N TRP A 447 -23.72 -12.22 -31.48
CA TRP A 447 -23.51 -12.07 -32.93
C TRP A 447 -24.30 -13.10 -33.74
N VAL A 448 -24.36 -14.35 -33.28
CA VAL A 448 -25.15 -15.43 -33.92
C VAL A 448 -26.65 -15.12 -33.90
N THR A 449 -27.11 -14.48 -32.83
CA THR A 449 -28.54 -14.35 -32.52
C THR A 449 -29.09 -12.98 -32.94
N TRP A 450 -28.21 -12.06 -33.30
CA TRP A 450 -28.53 -10.75 -33.90
C TRP A 450 -29.54 -10.82 -35.04
N PRO A 451 -29.43 -11.73 -36.04
CA PRO A 451 -30.42 -11.82 -37.11
C PRO A 451 -31.77 -12.38 -36.65
N LEU A 452 -31.83 -12.99 -35.46
CA LEU A 452 -33.00 -13.65 -34.90
C LEU A 452 -33.77 -12.77 -33.91
N HIS A 453 -33.41 -11.49 -33.75
CA HIS A 453 -34.01 -10.58 -32.76
C HIS A 453 -35.55 -10.57 -32.79
N GLN A 454 -36.17 -10.57 -33.98
CA GLN A 454 -37.63 -10.62 -34.11
C GLN A 454 -38.23 -11.92 -33.57
N LYS A 455 -37.59 -13.06 -33.83
CA LYS A 455 -38.03 -14.36 -33.30
C LYS A 455 -37.88 -14.45 -31.78
N MET A 456 -36.95 -13.69 -31.22
CA MET A 456 -36.74 -13.59 -29.78
C MET A 456 -37.69 -12.58 -29.10
N GLY A 457 -38.59 -11.96 -29.87
CA GLY A 457 -39.61 -11.03 -29.37
C GLY A 457 -39.18 -9.56 -29.33
N TYR A 458 -38.03 -9.19 -29.91
CA TYR A 458 -37.60 -7.79 -29.98
C TYR A 458 -38.18 -7.10 -31.22
N PRO A 459 -38.90 -5.98 -31.05
CA PRO A 459 -39.42 -5.17 -32.14
C PRO A 459 -38.37 -4.65 -33.12
N SER A 460 -37.16 -4.38 -32.64
CA SER A 460 -36.07 -3.83 -33.46
C SER A 460 -34.70 -4.34 -33.03
N VAL A 461 -33.71 -4.15 -33.92
CA VAL A 461 -32.30 -4.49 -33.66
C VAL A 461 -31.73 -3.62 -32.56
N GLU A 462 -32.10 -2.34 -32.50
CA GLU A 462 -31.62 -1.38 -31.51
C GLU A 462 -32.02 -1.80 -30.09
N GLN A 463 -33.26 -2.28 -29.92
CA GLN A 463 -33.74 -2.78 -28.64
C GLN A 463 -33.01 -4.06 -28.21
N TYR A 464 -32.83 -5.01 -29.13
CA TYR A 464 -32.02 -6.21 -28.86
C TYR A 464 -30.57 -5.85 -28.47
N SER A 465 -29.98 -4.89 -29.19
CA SER A 465 -28.64 -4.39 -28.91
C SER A 465 -28.56 -3.76 -27.52
N ALA A 466 -29.53 -2.93 -27.15
CA ALA A 466 -29.58 -2.29 -25.83
C ALA A 466 -29.69 -3.32 -24.70
N ALA A 467 -30.57 -4.31 -24.82
CA ALA A 467 -30.70 -5.40 -23.85
C ALA A 467 -29.38 -6.17 -23.68
N THR A 468 -28.70 -6.45 -24.80
CA THR A 468 -27.44 -7.19 -24.78
C THR A 468 -26.30 -6.36 -24.19
N VAL A 469 -26.21 -5.06 -24.48
CA VAL A 469 -25.21 -4.17 -23.87
C VAL A 469 -25.37 -4.15 -22.36
N MET A 470 -26.61 -4.09 -21.85
CA MET A 470 -26.87 -4.17 -20.41
C MET A 470 -26.39 -5.51 -19.82
N ALA A 471 -26.64 -6.63 -20.52
CA ALA A 471 -26.12 -7.94 -20.12
C ALA A 471 -24.58 -7.95 -20.07
N PHE A 472 -23.89 -7.40 -21.08
CA PHE A 472 -22.43 -7.34 -21.14
C PHE A 472 -21.81 -6.54 -20.00
N LEU A 473 -22.40 -5.41 -19.62
CA LEU A 473 -21.91 -4.60 -18.52
C LEU A 473 -22.08 -5.32 -17.17
N ALA A 474 -23.10 -6.17 -17.04
CA ALA A 474 -23.39 -6.92 -15.82
C ALA A 474 -22.60 -8.24 -15.67
N THR A 475 -22.17 -8.86 -16.78
CA THR A 475 -21.42 -10.13 -16.76
C THR A 475 -20.14 -10.04 -15.91
N PRO A 476 -19.26 -9.04 -16.08
CA PRO A 476 -18.07 -8.88 -15.24
C PRO A 476 -18.41 -8.77 -13.75
N LEU A 477 -19.43 -7.98 -13.39
CA LEU A 477 -19.84 -7.78 -12.00
C LEU A 477 -20.35 -9.08 -11.35
N SER A 478 -21.04 -9.92 -12.12
CA SER A 478 -21.61 -11.17 -11.61
C SER A 478 -20.54 -12.27 -11.49
N TYR A 479 -19.69 -12.42 -12.52
CA TYR A 479 -18.71 -13.50 -12.60
C TYR A 479 -17.42 -13.22 -11.82
N ALA A 480 -17.04 -11.94 -11.64
CA ALA A 480 -15.88 -11.59 -10.80
C ALA A 480 -16.09 -11.98 -9.33
N CYS A 481 -17.33 -11.98 -8.83
CA CYS A 481 -17.66 -12.43 -7.46
C CYS A 481 -17.48 -13.94 -7.25
N MET A 482 -17.45 -14.74 -8.30
CA MET A 482 -17.45 -16.20 -8.15
C MET A 482 -16.14 -16.73 -7.52
N PRO A 483 -14.92 -16.40 -8.01
CA PRO A 483 -13.68 -16.83 -7.38
C PRO A 483 -13.57 -16.52 -5.87
N PRO A 484 -13.81 -15.29 -5.35
CA PRO A 484 -13.69 -15.03 -3.92
C PRO A 484 -14.76 -15.74 -3.08
N CYS A 485 -15.97 -15.94 -3.59
CA CYS A 485 -17.00 -16.75 -2.92
C CYS A 485 -16.54 -18.21 -2.75
N ILE A 486 -16.00 -18.81 -3.81
CA ILE A 486 -15.47 -20.18 -3.76
C ILE A 486 -14.24 -20.25 -2.83
N LEU A 487 -13.36 -19.26 -2.86
CA LEU A 487 -12.18 -19.20 -1.99
C LEU A 487 -12.58 -19.16 -0.51
N ARG A 488 -13.52 -18.29 -0.13
CA ARG A 488 -14.01 -18.19 1.27
C ARG A 488 -14.71 -19.47 1.73
N PHE A 489 -15.51 -20.08 0.86
CA PHE A 489 -16.10 -21.41 1.14
C PHE A 489 -15.01 -22.49 1.30
N THR A 490 -13.97 -22.44 0.46
CA THR A 490 -12.83 -23.35 0.52
C THR A 490 -12.10 -23.20 1.85
N ALA A 491 -11.84 -21.98 2.31
CA ALA A 491 -11.21 -21.72 3.60
C ALA A 491 -12.00 -22.33 4.76
N CYS A 492 -13.32 -22.10 4.80
CA CYS A 492 -14.20 -22.70 5.82
C CYS A 492 -14.19 -24.24 5.78
N THR A 493 -14.16 -24.82 4.58
CA THR A 493 -14.15 -26.28 4.40
C THR A 493 -12.82 -26.89 4.82
N VAL A 494 -11.70 -26.30 4.42
CA VAL A 494 -10.35 -26.74 4.78
C VAL A 494 -10.13 -26.64 6.30
N ALA A 495 -10.63 -25.59 6.96
CA ALA A 495 -10.54 -25.45 8.41
C ALA A 495 -11.31 -26.54 9.19
N LYS A 496 -12.37 -27.10 8.60
CA LYS A 496 -13.25 -28.08 9.26
C LYS A 496 -13.03 -29.52 8.82
N THR A 497 -12.22 -29.77 7.79
CA THR A 497 -12.06 -31.10 7.20
C THR A 497 -10.59 -31.40 6.88
N GLY A 498 -10.19 -32.65 7.13
CA GLY A 498 -8.88 -33.15 6.71
C GLY A 498 -8.80 -33.35 5.19
N PRO A 499 -7.58 -33.51 4.64
CA PRO A 499 -7.41 -33.87 3.24
C PRO A 499 -8.05 -35.23 2.92
N GLY A 500 -8.88 -35.28 1.88
CA GLY A 500 -9.53 -36.53 1.46
C GLY A 500 -10.72 -36.32 0.53
N LEU A 501 -11.41 -37.42 0.21
CA LEU A 501 -12.55 -37.43 -0.71
C LEU A 501 -13.70 -36.54 -0.22
N LEU A 502 -14.03 -36.59 1.07
CA LEU A 502 -15.09 -35.78 1.67
C LEU A 502 -14.86 -34.28 1.44
N ARG A 503 -13.63 -33.81 1.66
CA ARG A 503 -13.25 -32.41 1.40
C ARG A 503 -13.49 -32.05 -0.06
N ASN A 504 -13.00 -32.87 -1.00
CA ASN A 504 -13.14 -32.59 -2.43
C ASN A 504 -14.61 -32.56 -2.87
N VAL A 505 -15.45 -33.46 -2.34
CA VAL A 505 -16.90 -33.47 -2.60
C VAL A 505 -17.56 -32.20 -2.06
N LEU A 506 -17.24 -31.80 -0.82
CA LEU A 506 -17.78 -30.56 -0.24
C LEU A 506 -17.34 -29.32 -1.03
N LEU A 507 -16.08 -29.25 -1.45
CA LEU A 507 -15.56 -28.16 -2.28
C LEU A 507 -16.24 -28.10 -3.65
N LEU A 508 -16.51 -29.25 -4.28
CA LEU A 508 -17.23 -29.32 -5.56
C LEU A 508 -18.68 -28.84 -5.40
N VAL A 509 -19.39 -29.32 -4.37
CA VAL A 509 -20.78 -28.95 -4.09
C VAL A 509 -20.87 -27.46 -3.74
N GLY A 510 -20.01 -26.96 -2.85
CA GLY A 510 -19.99 -25.55 -2.49
C GLY A 510 -19.57 -24.65 -3.64
N GLY A 511 -18.62 -25.08 -4.47
CA GLY A 511 -18.25 -24.39 -5.70
C GLY A 511 -19.41 -24.30 -6.68
N TYR A 512 -20.18 -25.38 -6.85
CA TYR A 512 -21.39 -25.38 -7.67
C TYR A 512 -22.48 -24.46 -7.10
N LEU A 513 -22.71 -24.49 -5.79
CA LEU A 513 -23.67 -23.58 -5.14
C LEU A 513 -23.28 -22.11 -5.31
N ALA A 514 -22.00 -21.78 -5.15
CA ALA A 514 -21.49 -20.44 -5.40
C ALA A 514 -21.68 -20.02 -6.87
N ALA A 515 -21.39 -20.91 -7.82
CA ALA A 515 -21.64 -20.66 -9.24
C ALA A 515 -23.14 -20.49 -9.55
N CYS A 516 -24.02 -21.26 -8.92
CA CYS A 516 -25.48 -21.10 -9.04
C CYS A 516 -25.93 -19.73 -8.53
N ILE A 517 -25.40 -19.26 -7.39
CA ILE A 517 -25.72 -17.92 -6.87
C ILE A 517 -25.27 -16.83 -7.85
N SER A 518 -24.03 -16.89 -8.34
CA SER A 518 -23.53 -15.97 -9.37
C SER A 518 -24.37 -16.01 -10.64
N ALA A 519 -24.78 -17.21 -11.09
CA ALA A 519 -25.64 -17.39 -12.25
C ALA A 519 -27.05 -16.82 -12.03
N VAL A 520 -27.62 -16.94 -10.82
CA VAL A 520 -28.92 -16.34 -10.46
C VAL A 520 -28.84 -14.81 -10.54
N PHE A 521 -27.80 -14.20 -9.99
CA PHE A 521 -27.61 -12.76 -10.09
C PHE A 521 -27.49 -12.31 -11.55
N TYR A 522 -26.71 -13.03 -12.35
CA TYR A 522 -26.58 -12.76 -13.78
C TYR A 522 -27.92 -12.89 -14.52
N THR A 523 -28.64 -14.00 -14.33
CA THR A 523 -29.91 -14.25 -15.04
C THR A 523 -31.04 -13.33 -14.60
N LEU A 524 -31.04 -12.85 -13.35
CA LEU A 524 -31.95 -11.80 -12.90
C LEU A 524 -31.70 -10.48 -13.61
N VAL A 525 -30.43 -10.07 -13.78
CA VAL A 525 -30.10 -8.85 -14.53
C VAL A 525 -30.54 -8.98 -15.98
N VAL A 526 -30.13 -10.07 -16.66
CA VAL A 526 -30.49 -10.29 -18.06
C VAL A 526 -32.00 -10.39 -18.24
N GLY A 527 -32.68 -11.17 -17.40
CA GLY A 527 -34.12 -11.36 -17.46
C GLY A 527 -34.91 -10.09 -17.18
N ALA A 528 -34.48 -9.25 -16.23
CA ALA A 528 -35.10 -7.96 -15.95
C ALA A 528 -34.86 -6.96 -17.08
N ALA A 529 -33.62 -6.89 -17.61
CA ALA A 529 -33.28 -6.03 -18.73
C ALA A 529 -34.09 -6.38 -19.98
N ASP A 530 -34.14 -7.67 -20.36
CA ASP A 530 -34.95 -8.18 -21.46
C ASP A 530 -36.44 -7.84 -21.30
N SER A 531 -36.98 -8.13 -20.13
CA SER A 531 -38.39 -7.92 -19.84
C SER A 531 -38.74 -6.43 -19.88
N PHE A 532 -37.86 -5.56 -19.38
CA PHE A 532 -38.03 -4.12 -19.47
C PHE A 532 -38.00 -3.63 -20.92
N VAL A 533 -36.98 -4.01 -21.69
CA VAL A 533 -36.81 -3.56 -23.08
C VAL A 533 -37.99 -3.97 -23.97
N ILE A 534 -38.50 -5.19 -23.80
CA ILE A 534 -39.59 -5.70 -24.63
C ILE A 534 -40.95 -5.14 -24.20
N THR A 535 -41.22 -5.03 -22.88
CA THR A 535 -42.56 -4.72 -22.37
C THR A 535 -42.74 -3.26 -21.94
N CYS A 536 -41.64 -2.52 -21.80
CA CYS A 536 -41.56 -1.16 -21.26
C CYS A 536 -42.20 -1.00 -19.87
N GLN A 537 -42.33 -2.08 -19.09
CA GLN A 537 -42.94 -2.04 -17.76
C GLN A 537 -41.92 -1.55 -16.70
N PRO A 538 -42.26 -0.51 -15.92
CA PRO A 538 -41.31 0.11 -14.98
C PRO A 538 -40.87 -0.84 -13.85
N VAL A 539 -41.68 -1.84 -13.51
CA VAL A 539 -41.35 -2.85 -12.48
C VAL A 539 -40.05 -3.59 -12.81
N PHE A 540 -39.81 -3.95 -14.08
CA PHE A 540 -38.59 -4.65 -14.47
C PHE A 540 -37.37 -3.73 -14.44
N CYS A 541 -37.53 -2.43 -14.72
CA CYS A 541 -36.47 -1.45 -14.53
C CYS A 541 -36.10 -1.32 -13.04
N ALA A 542 -37.10 -1.25 -12.15
CA ALA A 542 -36.85 -1.21 -10.71
C ALA A 542 -36.13 -2.48 -10.21
N ILE A 543 -36.52 -3.66 -10.70
CA ILE A 543 -35.84 -4.93 -10.39
C ILE A 543 -34.39 -4.90 -10.91
N LEU A 544 -34.17 -4.45 -12.16
CA LEU A 544 -32.84 -4.35 -12.75
C LEU A 544 -31.92 -3.46 -11.89
N VAL A 545 -32.38 -2.26 -11.51
CA VAL A 545 -31.62 -1.34 -10.65
C VAL A 545 -31.32 -1.96 -9.30
N LEU A 546 -32.31 -2.59 -8.65
CA LEU A 546 -32.13 -3.25 -7.37
C LEU A 546 -31.07 -4.37 -7.44
N VAL A 547 -31.14 -5.23 -8.46
CA VAL A 547 -30.19 -6.34 -8.61
C VAL A 547 -28.79 -5.83 -8.92
N LEU A 548 -28.64 -4.80 -9.76
CA LEU A 548 -27.34 -4.16 -10.02
C LEU A 548 -26.76 -3.52 -8.76
N MET A 549 -27.58 -2.86 -7.93
CA MET A 549 -27.14 -2.34 -6.64
C MET A 549 -26.66 -3.47 -5.72
N LEU A 550 -27.41 -4.56 -5.60
CA LEU A 550 -27.00 -5.72 -4.80
C LEU A 550 -25.69 -6.36 -5.31
N GLN A 551 -25.49 -6.43 -6.62
CA GLN A 551 -24.24 -6.92 -7.21
C GLN A 551 -23.06 -5.98 -6.89
N LEU A 552 -23.27 -4.67 -6.98
CA LEU A 552 -22.25 -3.68 -6.63
C LEU A 552 -21.87 -3.80 -5.16
N LEU A 553 -22.87 -3.89 -4.27
CA LEU A 553 -22.68 -4.12 -2.83
C LEU A 553 -21.89 -5.40 -2.55
N LEU A 554 -22.23 -6.49 -3.23
CA LEU A 554 -21.52 -7.76 -3.11
C LEU A 554 -20.06 -7.63 -3.57
N ASN A 555 -19.81 -6.96 -4.70
CA ASN A 555 -18.45 -6.70 -5.17
C ASN A 555 -17.66 -5.87 -4.14
N CYS A 556 -18.22 -4.78 -3.63
CA CYS A 556 -17.60 -3.94 -2.59
C CYS A 556 -17.28 -4.76 -1.33
N HIS A 557 -18.19 -5.63 -0.89
CA HIS A 557 -17.97 -6.48 0.28
C HIS A 557 -16.88 -7.54 0.06
N LEU A 558 -16.80 -8.13 -1.14
CA LEU A 558 -15.85 -9.21 -1.45
C LEU A 558 -14.43 -8.70 -1.67
N PHE A 559 -14.29 -7.55 -2.33
CA PHE A 559 -13.00 -6.98 -2.76
C PHE A 559 -12.50 -5.85 -1.87
N GLY A 560 -13.32 -5.41 -0.90
CA GLY A 560 -13.04 -4.21 -0.11
C GLY A 560 -13.38 -2.94 -0.89
N ALA A 561 -13.58 -1.85 -0.16
CA ALA A 561 -13.60 -0.53 -0.77
C ALA A 561 -12.16 -0.18 -1.20
N THR A 562 -12.01 0.41 -2.39
CA THR A 562 -10.73 1.01 -2.80
C THR A 562 -10.31 2.00 -1.72
N PRO A 563 -9.09 1.91 -1.17
CA PRO A 563 -8.66 2.82 -0.12
C PRO A 563 -8.65 4.25 -0.66
N TRP A 564 -8.98 5.23 0.19
CA TRP A 564 -8.99 6.66 -0.18
C TRP A 564 -7.62 7.17 -0.69
N SER A 565 -6.56 6.40 -0.45
CA SER A 565 -5.21 6.65 -0.95
C SER A 565 -5.02 6.35 -2.44
N ASP A 566 -5.93 5.59 -3.06
CA ASP A 566 -5.84 5.17 -4.46
C ASP A 566 -5.85 6.36 -5.43
N ALA A 567 -4.92 6.34 -6.38
CA ALA A 567 -4.71 7.44 -7.31
C ALA A 567 -5.88 7.66 -8.28
N GLU A 568 -6.55 6.59 -8.73
CA GLU A 568 -7.69 6.69 -9.64
C GLU A 568 -8.95 7.13 -8.91
N LEU A 569 -9.16 6.67 -7.68
CA LEU A 569 -10.23 7.16 -6.81
C LEU A 569 -10.06 8.67 -6.55
N ARG A 570 -8.84 9.13 -6.24
CA ARG A 570 -8.54 10.57 -6.07
C ARG A 570 -8.79 11.38 -7.34
N LYS A 571 -8.45 10.84 -8.52
CA LYS A 571 -8.74 11.49 -9.82
C LYS A 571 -10.24 11.58 -10.08
N LEU A 572 -11.00 10.51 -9.82
CA LEU A 572 -12.46 10.50 -9.96
C LEU A 572 -13.11 11.52 -9.01
N CYS A 573 -12.72 11.53 -7.74
CA CYS A 573 -13.22 12.50 -6.78
C CYS A 573 -12.89 13.95 -7.19
N ALA A 574 -11.69 14.21 -7.71
CA ALA A 574 -11.32 15.52 -8.25
C ALA A 574 -12.17 15.93 -9.47
N ALA A 575 -12.48 14.99 -10.36
CA ALA A 575 -13.36 15.24 -11.50
C ALA A 575 -14.79 15.56 -11.06
N LEU A 576 -15.35 14.78 -10.13
CA LEU A 576 -16.69 15.01 -9.57
C LEU A 576 -16.78 16.33 -8.79
N TRP A 577 -15.75 16.69 -8.03
CA TRP A 577 -15.67 17.98 -7.34
C TRP A 577 -15.69 19.15 -8.33
N ARG A 578 -14.95 19.03 -9.44
CA ARG A 578 -14.97 20.05 -10.51
C ARG A 578 -16.35 20.19 -11.13
N ASP A 579 -17.00 19.08 -11.44
CA ASP A 579 -18.37 19.09 -11.99
C ASP A 579 -19.39 19.74 -11.03
N PHE A 580 -19.18 19.63 -9.72
CA PHE A 580 -19.98 20.29 -8.70
C PHE A 580 -19.66 21.79 -8.53
N ALA A 581 -18.37 22.15 -8.44
CA ALA A 581 -17.93 23.50 -8.13
C ALA A 581 -18.07 24.48 -9.30
N ASP A 582 -17.80 24.02 -10.53
CA ASP A 582 -17.79 24.85 -11.74
C ASP A 582 -19.13 25.57 -12.00
N PRO A 583 -20.30 24.89 -11.97
CA PRO A 583 -21.58 25.55 -12.19
C PRO A 583 -21.95 26.54 -11.08
N LEU A 584 -21.58 26.25 -9.83
CA LEU A 584 -21.86 27.11 -8.67
C LEU A 584 -21.02 28.40 -8.69
N GLU A 585 -19.80 28.32 -9.22
CA GLU A 585 -18.94 29.48 -9.38
C GLU A 585 -19.40 30.41 -10.52
N LYS A 586 -19.84 29.82 -11.64
CA LYS A 586 -20.27 30.54 -12.85
C LYS A 586 -21.71 31.05 -12.79
N GLY A 587 -22.45 30.73 -11.72
CA GLY A 587 -23.82 31.22 -11.51
C GLY A 587 -23.88 32.72 -11.17
N ASP A 588 -25.01 33.34 -11.52
CA ASP A 588 -25.33 34.73 -11.18
C ASP A 588 -26.39 34.80 -10.08
N GLY A 589 -26.27 35.77 -9.16
CA GLY A 589 -27.22 36.02 -8.08
C GLY A 589 -26.66 35.83 -6.67
N ALA A 590 -27.48 36.14 -5.65
CA ALA A 590 -27.07 36.14 -4.24
C ALA A 590 -26.70 34.73 -3.72
N GLU A 591 -27.36 33.69 -4.23
CA GLU A 591 -27.03 32.30 -3.91
C GLU A 591 -25.67 31.89 -4.47
N ALA A 592 -25.35 32.32 -5.70
CA ALA A 592 -24.05 32.07 -6.32
C ALA A 592 -22.91 32.83 -5.63
N GLU A 593 -23.17 34.05 -5.14
CA GLU A 593 -22.17 34.79 -4.36
C GLU A 593 -21.92 34.14 -2.99
N THR A 594 -22.96 33.60 -2.36
CA THR A 594 -22.84 32.82 -1.13
C THR A 594 -22.06 31.53 -1.38
N ALA A 595 -22.36 30.81 -2.47
CA ALA A 595 -21.63 29.62 -2.88
C ALA A 595 -20.15 29.92 -3.16
N ARG A 596 -19.83 31.01 -3.86
CA ARG A 596 -18.45 31.46 -4.11
C ARG A 596 -17.69 31.76 -2.82
N ARG A 597 -18.33 32.40 -1.84
CA ARG A 597 -17.74 32.63 -0.51
C ARG A 597 -17.47 31.31 0.21
N CYS A 598 -18.40 30.37 0.19
CA CYS A 598 -18.19 29.03 0.77
C CYS A 598 -17.08 28.25 0.06
N LEU A 599 -17.04 28.27 -1.28
CA LEU A 599 -16.01 27.59 -2.08
C LEU A 599 -14.61 28.21 -1.90
N SER A 600 -14.52 29.51 -1.61
CA SER A 600 -13.24 30.19 -1.37
C SER A 600 -12.44 29.62 -0.19
N LEU A 601 -13.11 28.98 0.77
CA LEU A 601 -12.49 28.28 1.92
C LEU A 601 -11.69 27.03 1.49
N PHE A 602 -11.97 26.49 0.31
CA PHE A 602 -11.36 25.27 -0.23
C PHE A 602 -10.29 25.55 -1.29
N ARG A 603 -9.93 26.82 -1.52
CA ARG A 603 -8.88 27.18 -2.50
C ARG A 603 -7.49 27.11 -1.88
N THR A 604 -6.50 26.75 -2.69
CA THR A 604 -5.09 26.76 -2.23
C THR A 604 -4.69 28.17 -1.85
N GLU A 605 -3.99 28.32 -0.73
CA GLU A 605 -3.34 29.59 -0.41
C GLU A 605 -2.28 29.91 -1.45
N SER A 606 -2.42 31.08 -2.06
CA SER A 606 -1.65 31.56 -3.22
C SER A 606 -0.14 31.72 -2.98
N ARG A 607 0.36 31.52 -1.75
CA ARG A 607 1.77 31.77 -1.37
C ARG A 607 2.66 30.54 -1.21
N GLY A 608 2.14 29.30 -1.31
CA GLY A 608 2.96 28.08 -1.18
C GLY A 608 2.79 27.04 -2.27
N ALA A 609 1.64 27.01 -2.95
CA ALA A 609 1.31 25.95 -3.90
C ALA A 609 2.09 26.03 -5.23
N ALA A 610 2.51 27.22 -5.66
CA ALA A 610 3.27 27.41 -6.89
C ALA A 610 4.72 26.89 -6.77
N ASP A 611 5.39 27.21 -5.65
CA ASP A 611 6.78 26.82 -5.41
C ASP A 611 6.93 25.30 -5.22
N VAL A 612 5.96 24.66 -4.55
CA VAL A 612 5.93 23.19 -4.36
C VAL A 612 5.60 22.45 -5.66
N ALA A 613 4.67 22.99 -6.46
CA ALA A 613 4.32 22.39 -7.75
C ALA A 613 5.48 22.48 -8.74
N GLU A 614 6.21 23.60 -8.76
CA GLU A 614 7.42 23.78 -9.59
C GLU A 614 8.57 22.85 -9.17
N GLN A 615 8.78 22.62 -7.86
CA GLN A 615 9.76 21.65 -7.34
C GLN A 615 9.46 20.19 -7.75
N HIS A 616 8.21 19.85 -8.01
CA HIS A 616 7.77 18.50 -8.36
C HIS A 616 7.32 18.35 -9.83
N GLY A 617 7.49 19.39 -10.66
CA GLY A 617 7.11 19.36 -12.09
C GLY A 617 5.59 19.28 -12.34
N ALA A 618 4.78 19.73 -11.40
CA ALA A 618 3.32 19.74 -11.46
C ALA A 618 2.77 21.15 -11.71
N ALA A 619 1.54 21.25 -12.21
CA ALA A 619 0.82 22.53 -12.27
C ALA A 619 0.37 22.94 -10.86
N PRO A 620 0.34 24.25 -10.53
CA PRO A 620 -0.18 24.72 -9.25
C PRO A 620 -1.64 24.27 -9.07
N ALA A 621 -1.92 23.59 -7.96
CA ALA A 621 -3.27 23.18 -7.61
C ALA A 621 -4.12 24.43 -7.32
N GLU A 622 -5.32 24.51 -7.89
CA GLU A 622 -6.27 25.61 -7.67
C GLU A 622 -7.04 25.45 -6.34
N TRP A 623 -7.25 24.20 -5.93
CA TRP A 623 -8.04 23.82 -4.76
C TRP A 623 -7.11 23.23 -3.68
N ALA A 624 -7.24 23.72 -2.44
CA ALA A 624 -6.60 23.12 -1.28
C ALA A 624 -7.19 21.71 -1.15
N PHE A 625 -6.41 20.71 -1.53
CA PHE A 625 -6.89 19.35 -1.74
C PHE A 625 -7.14 18.66 -0.40
N VAL A 626 -8.21 19.06 0.30
CA VAL A 626 -8.93 18.18 1.23
C VAL A 626 -9.47 17.03 0.38
N PRO A 627 -9.38 15.76 0.80
CA PRO A 627 -9.74 14.65 -0.08
C PRO A 627 -11.17 14.84 -0.55
N ALA A 628 -11.39 15.02 -1.85
CA ALA A 628 -12.74 14.97 -2.41
C ALA A 628 -13.45 13.62 -2.15
N ALA A 629 -12.71 12.61 -1.67
CA ALA A 629 -13.20 11.36 -1.10
C ALA A 629 -14.07 11.56 0.16
N ASP A 630 -13.88 12.65 0.89
CA ASP A 630 -14.65 12.99 2.10
C ASP A 630 -16.10 13.42 1.73
N LEU A 631 -16.29 14.03 0.56
CA LEU A 631 -17.58 14.55 0.08
C LEU A 631 -18.45 13.53 -0.67
N LEU A 632 -17.90 12.41 -1.12
CA LEU A 632 -18.56 11.46 -2.01
C LEU A 632 -18.24 10.02 -1.63
N LEU A 633 -19.10 9.37 -0.84
CA LEU A 633 -19.35 7.92 -0.87
C LEU A 633 -20.60 7.53 -0.05
N VAL A 634 -21.66 7.13 -0.77
CA VAL A 634 -22.75 6.27 -0.25
C VAL A 634 -22.98 5.16 -1.28
N VAL A 635 -22.49 3.95 -1.01
CA VAL A 635 -23.05 2.67 -1.48
C VAL A 635 -22.64 1.53 -0.52
N GLY A 636 -23.51 1.15 0.43
CA GLY A 636 -23.44 -0.15 1.15
C GLY A 636 -23.18 -0.14 2.65
N GLU A 637 -23.77 -1.13 3.36
CA GLU A 637 -23.98 -1.15 4.82
C GLU A 637 -22.73 -0.82 5.64
N GLY A 638 -22.74 0.39 6.19
CA GLY A 638 -21.68 1.00 6.99
C GLY A 638 -21.12 2.28 6.35
N ALA A 639 -21.91 3.36 6.34
CA ALA A 639 -21.48 4.65 5.78
C ALA A 639 -20.61 5.43 6.78
N VAL A 640 -19.39 5.78 6.36
CA VAL A 640 -18.54 6.76 7.06
C VAL A 640 -18.32 7.97 6.15
N GLY A 641 -18.90 9.12 6.50
CA GLY A 641 -18.73 10.38 5.77
C GLY A 641 -17.87 11.39 6.55
N VAL A 642 -17.04 12.18 5.86
CA VAL A 642 -16.13 13.17 6.48
C VAL A 642 -16.27 14.53 5.80
N THR A 643 -16.15 15.62 6.55
CA THR A 643 -16.19 17.00 6.05
C THR A 643 -15.01 17.77 6.64
N VAL A 644 -14.85 19.06 6.28
CA VAL A 644 -13.93 20.00 6.98
C VAL A 644 -14.13 20.06 8.50
N ASP A 645 -15.28 19.57 9.00
CA ASP A 645 -15.61 19.44 10.43
C ASP A 645 -15.54 17.98 11.01
N GLY A 646 -14.99 16.96 10.32
CA GLY A 646 -14.72 15.59 10.87
C GLY A 646 -15.55 14.41 10.28
N VAL A 647 -15.42 13.18 10.86
CA VAL A 647 -15.85 11.82 10.36
C VAL A 647 -17.01 11.14 11.16
N CYS A 648 -18.08 10.55 10.60
CA CYS A 648 -19.14 9.86 11.39
C CYS A 648 -19.26 8.38 11.04
N ALA A 649 -19.48 7.53 12.04
CA ALA A 649 -19.94 6.14 11.94
C ALA A 649 -20.95 5.89 13.07
N ASP A 650 -21.82 4.89 12.95
CA ASP A 650 -22.76 4.50 14.02
C ASP A 650 -22.03 4.26 15.36
N GLY A 651 -22.40 5.06 16.35
CA GLY A 651 -21.81 5.13 17.70
C GLY A 651 -21.89 6.55 18.24
N GLU A 652 -22.55 6.75 19.38
CA GLU A 652 -22.98 8.06 19.92
C GLU A 652 -21.87 9.14 20.03
N GLY A 653 -21.71 9.91 18.95
CA GLY A 653 -21.65 11.38 18.93
C GLY A 653 -20.58 12.13 19.74
N LYS A 654 -19.37 12.29 19.18
CA LYS A 654 -18.81 13.59 18.69
C LYS A 654 -17.38 13.42 18.15
N ARG A 655 -17.09 14.17 17.09
CA ARG A 655 -15.94 14.05 16.17
C ARG A 655 -14.74 14.89 16.60
N LEU A 656 -13.55 14.29 16.63
CA LEU A 656 -12.19 14.85 16.53
C LEU A 656 -11.20 13.64 16.41
N PRO A 657 -10.03 13.72 15.74
CA PRO A 657 -9.01 12.66 15.85
C PRO A 657 -8.67 12.47 17.33
N PHE A 658 -8.70 11.25 17.90
CA PHE A 658 -8.59 11.04 19.36
C PHE A 658 -7.44 11.83 20.02
N ALA A 659 -6.26 11.85 19.38
CA ALA A 659 -5.12 12.65 19.83
C ALA A 659 -5.34 14.17 19.69
N MET A 660 -5.97 14.63 18.60
CA MET A 660 -6.25 16.04 18.33
C MET A 660 -7.44 16.57 19.17
N ALA A 661 -8.38 15.71 19.54
CA ALA A 661 -9.51 16.02 20.40
C ALA A 661 -9.03 16.32 21.82
N ILE A 662 -8.20 15.41 22.32
CA ILE A 662 -7.54 15.53 23.61
C ILE A 662 -6.57 16.71 23.57
N PHE A 663 -5.84 16.91 22.48
CA PHE A 663 -4.90 18.02 22.31
C PHE A 663 -5.59 19.39 22.22
N GLN A 664 -6.64 19.57 21.41
CA GLN A 664 -7.40 20.83 21.36
C GLN A 664 -8.14 21.07 22.66
N THR A 665 -8.68 20.04 23.32
CA THR A 665 -9.33 20.21 24.62
C THR A 665 -8.31 20.59 25.71
N MET A 666 -7.13 19.95 25.72
CA MET A 666 -6.03 20.31 26.62
C MET A 666 -5.43 21.68 26.29
N MET A 667 -5.30 22.05 25.03
CA MET A 667 -4.86 23.38 24.62
C MET A 667 -5.90 24.42 25.03
N CYS A 668 -7.16 24.26 24.68
CA CYS A 668 -8.23 25.17 25.11
C CYS A 668 -8.31 25.28 26.64
N PHE A 669 -8.04 24.19 27.36
CA PHE A 669 -7.92 24.22 28.81
C PHE A 669 -6.67 25.02 29.23
N LEU A 670 -5.47 24.66 28.81
CA LEU A 670 -4.22 25.25 29.31
C LEU A 670 -3.97 26.68 28.82
N LEU A 671 -4.45 27.06 27.65
CA LEU A 671 -4.23 28.37 27.04
C LEU A 671 -4.71 29.52 27.92
N GLY A 672 -3.91 30.58 27.99
CA GLY A 672 -4.24 31.79 28.73
C GLY A 672 -3.34 31.98 29.95
N ARG A 673 -3.76 32.92 30.81
CA ARG A 673 -3.00 33.36 31.97
C ARG A 673 -3.58 32.75 33.25
N TRP A 674 -2.70 32.26 34.10
CA TRP A 674 -2.99 31.59 35.35
C TRP A 674 -2.28 32.29 36.50
N ALA A 675 -2.97 32.58 37.59
CA ALA A 675 -2.34 32.89 38.86
C ALA A 675 -1.77 31.58 39.44
N VAL A 676 -0.53 31.62 39.89
CA VAL A 676 0.20 30.45 40.39
C VAL A 676 0.62 30.69 41.83
N SER A 677 0.34 29.72 42.70
CA SER A 677 0.92 29.65 44.04
C SER A 677 1.63 28.31 44.18
N LYS A 678 2.91 28.34 44.54
CA LYS A 678 3.75 27.14 44.58
C LYS A 678 4.56 27.09 45.85
N SER A 679 4.29 26.11 46.70
CA SER A 679 5.10 25.79 47.88
C SER A 679 6.05 24.65 47.55
N PHE A 680 7.29 24.76 47.99
CA PHE A 680 8.28 23.70 47.85
C PHE A 680 9.03 23.53 49.17
N ASP A 681 9.25 22.29 49.57
CA ASP A 681 9.91 21.88 50.81
C ASP A 681 10.92 20.77 50.49
N TYR A 682 12.14 21.17 50.14
CA TYR A 682 13.21 20.24 49.88
C TYR A 682 14.01 19.94 51.14
N ARG A 683 14.06 18.66 51.51
CA ARG A 683 14.95 18.09 52.52
C ARG A 683 16.38 18.00 51.99
N LYS A 684 16.56 17.76 50.68
CA LYS A 684 17.85 17.64 50.00
C LYS A 684 17.80 18.22 48.57
N GLY A 685 18.84 18.94 48.17
CA GLY A 685 19.02 19.41 46.78
C GLY A 685 18.19 20.64 46.38
N GLY A 686 17.46 21.26 47.31
CA GLY A 686 16.65 22.48 47.09
C GLY A 686 16.43 23.28 48.38
N GLY A 687 15.63 24.35 48.30
CA GLY A 687 15.25 25.18 49.45
C GLY A 687 13.81 24.94 49.93
N ARG A 688 13.40 25.64 50.99
CA ARG A 688 11.99 25.75 51.39
C ARG A 688 11.47 27.15 51.08
N GLY A 689 10.28 27.26 50.50
CA GLY A 689 9.71 28.56 50.17
C GLY A 689 8.35 28.51 49.48
N ILE A 690 7.85 29.70 49.16
CA ILE A 690 6.59 29.92 48.45
C ILE A 690 6.87 30.87 47.28
N LEU A 691 6.35 30.54 46.11
CA LEU A 691 6.31 31.39 44.92
C LEU A 691 4.86 31.81 44.65
N GLU A 692 4.63 33.11 44.50
CA GLU A 692 3.35 33.67 44.05
C GLU A 692 3.56 34.44 42.75
N GLY A 693 2.76 34.17 41.73
CA GLY A 693 2.98 34.76 40.41
C GLY A 693 1.94 34.42 39.38
N TYR A 694 2.35 34.46 38.11
CA TYR A 694 1.53 34.11 36.97
C TYR A 694 2.25 33.16 36.02
N ALA A 695 1.52 32.20 35.47
CA ALA A 695 1.93 31.40 34.33
C ALA A 695 1.09 31.77 33.10
N THR A 696 1.71 31.88 31.93
CA THR A 696 1.01 32.11 30.66
C THR A 696 1.36 30.99 29.70
N ILE A 697 0.34 30.38 29.12
CA ILE A 697 0.48 29.34 28.09
C ILE A 697 -0.10 29.89 26.79
N THR A 698 0.71 29.90 25.73
CA THR A 698 0.36 30.47 24.42
C THR A 698 0.03 29.40 23.39
N ASP A 699 -0.43 29.84 22.21
CA ASP A 699 -0.89 29.05 21.07
C ASP A 699 0.15 28.12 20.45
N VAL A 700 1.44 28.38 20.67
CA VAL A 700 2.57 27.48 20.35
C VAL A 700 3.07 26.68 21.57
N LEU A 701 2.21 26.52 22.58
CA LEU A 701 2.50 25.88 23.86
C LEU A 701 3.67 26.49 24.64
N MET A 702 4.12 27.72 24.32
CA MET A 702 5.14 28.37 25.15
C MET A 702 4.58 28.63 26.56
N TYR A 703 5.31 28.16 27.57
CA TYR A 703 5.00 28.34 28.98
C TYR A 703 5.92 29.41 29.56
N GLU A 704 5.35 30.46 30.13
CA GLU A 704 6.10 31.50 30.83
C GLU A 704 5.56 31.68 32.24
N GLU A 705 6.38 31.42 33.26
CA GLU A 705 6.06 31.62 34.68
C GLU A 705 6.93 32.74 35.27
N ARG A 706 6.29 33.71 35.93
CA ARG A 706 6.95 34.81 36.65
C ARG A 706 6.30 35.01 38.01
N GLY A 707 7.07 35.25 39.06
CA GLY A 707 6.50 35.55 40.37
C GLY A 707 7.53 35.95 41.41
N ASP A 708 7.05 36.35 42.59
CA ASP A 708 7.88 36.64 43.75
C ASP A 708 8.04 35.38 44.60
N MET A 709 9.28 34.95 44.79
CA MET A 709 9.65 33.76 45.54
C MET A 709 10.21 34.14 46.91
N GLN A 710 9.49 33.78 47.96
CA GLN A 710 9.93 33.93 49.34
C GLN A 710 10.58 32.62 49.82
N LEU A 711 11.90 32.64 49.98
CA LEU A 711 12.68 31.51 50.50
C LEU A 711 12.88 31.63 52.02
N GLU A 712 12.88 30.50 52.72
CA GLU A 712 13.24 30.43 54.13
C GLU A 712 14.72 30.85 54.30
N GLY A 713 14.98 31.79 55.22
CA GLY A 713 16.31 32.36 55.45
C GLY A 713 16.66 33.58 54.59
N PHE A 714 15.81 34.00 53.65
CA PHE A 714 16.01 35.21 52.86
C PHE A 714 15.07 36.34 53.32
N PRO A 715 15.59 37.55 53.64
CA PRO A 715 14.79 38.63 54.22
C PRO A 715 13.87 39.36 53.23
N ARG A 716 14.01 39.10 51.93
CA ARG A 716 13.19 39.71 50.87
C ARG A 716 12.80 38.66 49.83
N PRO A 717 11.61 38.76 49.21
CA PRO A 717 11.24 37.95 48.06
C PRO A 717 12.24 38.17 46.91
N VAL A 718 12.47 37.13 46.12
CA VAL A 718 13.31 37.13 44.92
C VAL A 718 12.41 36.91 43.72
N GLU A 719 12.53 37.74 42.69
CA GLU A 719 11.82 37.52 41.43
C GLU A 719 12.30 36.21 40.79
N ALA A 720 11.37 35.31 40.54
CA ALA A 720 11.61 34.04 39.86
C ALA A 720 11.00 34.08 38.46
N TYR A 721 11.77 33.56 37.50
CA TYR A 721 11.40 33.50 36.10
C TYR A 721 11.67 32.11 35.54
N ARG A 722 10.77 31.62 34.69
CA ARG A 722 10.88 30.33 34.02
C ARG A 722 10.18 30.38 32.68
N PHE A 723 10.84 29.85 31.65
CA PHE A 723 10.32 29.84 30.30
C PHE A 723 10.60 28.51 29.60
N TYR A 724 9.55 27.90 29.03
CA TYR A 724 9.64 26.67 28.24
C TYR A 724 9.04 26.87 26.85
N CYS A 725 9.70 26.31 25.85
CA CYS A 725 9.14 26.14 24.51
C CYS A 725 9.04 24.65 24.19
N PHE A 726 7.87 24.21 23.75
CA PHE A 726 7.60 22.82 23.41
C PHE A 726 7.57 22.70 21.89
N ASN A 727 8.47 21.90 21.30
CA ASN A 727 8.42 21.55 19.89
C ASN A 727 7.59 20.28 19.70
N THR A 728 6.32 20.48 19.35
CA THR A 728 5.36 19.41 19.12
C THR A 728 5.40 18.83 17.70
N GLY A 729 6.28 19.36 16.83
CA GLY A 729 6.50 18.84 15.47
C GLY A 729 7.35 17.57 15.42
N CYS A 730 7.87 17.11 16.56
CA CYS A 730 8.70 15.91 16.71
C CYS A 730 8.19 15.04 17.88
N TRP A 731 8.48 13.73 17.83
CA TRP A 731 8.15 12.79 18.89
C TRP A 731 9.39 11.96 19.29
N PRO A 732 9.75 11.87 20.59
CA PRO A 732 9.11 12.52 21.75
C PRO A 732 9.19 14.05 21.69
N VAL A 733 8.22 14.74 22.31
CA VAL A 733 8.15 16.23 22.31
C VAL A 733 9.44 16.80 22.89
N GLU A 734 10.10 17.70 22.17
CA GLU A 734 11.27 18.40 22.67
C GLU A 734 10.87 19.60 23.53
N VAL A 735 11.54 19.81 24.68
CA VAL A 735 11.31 20.97 25.57
C VAL A 735 12.59 21.77 25.70
N TYR A 736 12.55 23.02 25.25
CA TYR A 736 13.67 23.94 25.37
C TYR A 736 13.51 24.79 26.63
N PHE A 737 14.52 24.75 27.51
CA PHE A 737 14.67 25.63 28.65
C PHE A 737 15.32 26.93 28.19
N VAL A 738 14.67 28.08 28.42
CA VAL A 738 15.26 29.39 28.10
C VAL A 738 15.58 30.11 29.41
N ASP A 739 16.81 29.91 29.88
CA ASP A 739 17.27 30.47 31.16
C ASP A 739 17.70 31.96 31.07
N ASP A 740 17.61 32.59 29.90
CA ASP A 740 17.98 33.99 29.67
C ASP A 740 16.78 34.84 29.17
N PRO A 741 16.23 35.75 30.01
CA PRO A 741 15.07 36.57 29.67
C PRO A 741 15.33 37.62 28.57
N THR A 742 16.59 37.82 28.16
CA THR A 742 16.97 38.80 27.12
C THR A 742 16.96 38.22 25.70
N LYS A 743 16.93 36.89 25.55
CA LYS A 743 16.94 36.21 24.25
C LYS A 743 15.53 35.97 23.71
N LYS A 744 14.82 37.03 23.33
CA LYS A 744 13.47 36.98 22.69
C LYS A 744 13.49 36.63 21.19
N HIS A 745 14.35 35.72 20.73
CA HIS A 745 14.45 35.36 19.32
C HIS A 745 14.30 33.84 19.12
N LEU A 746 13.04 33.40 19.00
CA LEU A 746 12.68 32.04 18.58
C LEU A 746 12.82 31.75 17.07
N PRO A 747 12.80 32.73 16.13
CA PRO A 747 12.86 32.38 14.71
C PRO A 747 14.19 31.90 14.11
N PRO A 748 15.42 32.19 14.62
CA PRO A 748 16.64 31.69 13.99
C PRO A 748 17.42 30.61 14.77
N LEU A 749 16.95 30.12 15.92
CA LEU A 749 17.71 29.18 16.76
C LEU A 749 17.09 27.77 16.79
N LEU A 750 17.11 27.09 15.64
CA LEU A 750 17.15 25.61 15.59
C LEU A 750 18.08 25.21 14.43
N PRO A 751 19.40 25.28 14.67
CA PRO A 751 20.14 24.02 14.60
C PRO A 751 21.16 23.90 15.76
N GLU A 752 21.29 22.68 16.28
CA GLU A 752 22.35 22.23 17.21
C GLU A 752 22.24 22.64 18.69
N LEU A 753 21.18 22.19 19.38
CA LEU A 753 21.22 22.02 20.83
C LEU A 753 20.94 20.55 21.18
N SER A 754 21.89 19.90 21.86
CA SER A 754 21.70 18.57 22.45
C SER A 754 20.82 18.68 23.70
N VAL A 755 19.54 18.37 23.57
CA VAL A 755 18.57 18.50 24.68
C VAL A 755 18.20 17.12 25.23
N HIS A 756 18.22 16.96 26.55
CA HIS A 756 17.73 15.77 27.23
C HIS A 756 16.19 15.73 27.23
N THR A 757 15.59 14.83 26.46
CA THR A 757 14.12 14.63 26.35
C THR A 757 13.54 13.71 27.44
N SER A 758 14.26 13.47 28.54
CA SER A 758 14.01 12.36 29.46
C SER A 758 12.80 12.50 30.41
N PHE A 759 11.92 13.50 30.27
CA PHE A 759 10.94 13.87 31.32
C PHE A 759 9.46 13.78 30.91
N PHE A 760 9.06 12.77 30.13
CA PHE A 760 7.64 12.54 29.83
C PHE A 760 7.15 11.25 30.47
N VAL A 761 6.19 11.37 31.40
CA VAL A 761 5.40 10.24 31.89
C VAL A 761 3.95 10.44 31.48
N PRO A 762 3.33 9.44 30.83
CA PRO A 762 1.92 9.50 30.51
C PRO A 762 1.09 9.61 31.79
N LEU A 763 0.22 10.62 31.85
CA LEU A 763 -0.72 10.81 32.95
C LEU A 763 -2.05 10.14 32.60
N ALA A 764 -2.36 9.04 33.28
CA ALA A 764 -3.67 8.40 33.19
C ALA A 764 -4.61 9.02 34.24
N PHE A 765 -5.69 9.66 33.79
CA PHE A 765 -6.72 10.20 34.68
C PHE A 765 -7.73 9.11 35.07
N GLU A 766 -7.90 8.89 36.37
CA GLU A 766 -8.95 8.02 36.90
C GLU A 766 -10.29 8.79 36.96
N GLY A 767 -11.38 8.19 36.47
CA GLY A 767 -12.72 8.78 36.55
C GLY A 767 -13.08 9.80 35.46
N ALA A 768 -12.73 9.52 34.19
CA ALA A 768 -13.13 10.36 33.04
C ALA A 768 -14.65 10.63 33.04
N GLY A 769 -15.06 11.88 33.31
CA GLY A 769 -16.46 12.31 33.43
C GLY A 769 -16.89 12.84 34.81
N SER A 770 -16.03 12.75 35.83
CA SER A 770 -16.21 13.35 37.16
C SER A 770 -15.72 14.82 37.19
N PRO A 771 -16.35 15.74 37.95
CA PRO A 771 -15.90 17.13 38.11
C PRO A 771 -14.51 17.26 38.77
N GLU A 772 -14.04 16.21 39.45
CA GLU A 772 -12.66 16.10 39.93
C GLU A 772 -11.97 14.94 39.21
N SER A 773 -11.00 15.25 38.35
CA SER A 773 -10.19 14.25 37.67
C SER A 773 -8.78 14.24 38.25
N LEU A 774 -8.30 13.05 38.63
CA LEU A 774 -7.02 12.83 39.28
C LEU A 774 -6.15 11.94 38.41
N ALA A 775 -4.94 12.38 38.10
CA ALA A 775 -3.91 11.55 37.49
C ALA A 775 -2.75 11.36 38.47
N THR A 776 -2.13 10.18 38.45
CA THR A 776 -0.95 9.89 39.27
C THR A 776 0.20 9.43 38.37
N PHE A 777 1.44 9.67 38.80
CA PHE A 777 2.62 9.29 38.03
C PHE A 777 3.80 8.89 38.91
N ARG A 778 4.70 8.11 38.31
CA ARG A 778 6.01 7.75 38.83
C ARG A 778 7.02 7.76 37.69
N HIS A 779 8.15 8.41 37.91
CA HIS A 779 9.22 8.59 36.93
C HIS A 779 10.57 8.45 37.61
N LEU A 780 11.39 7.50 37.16
CA LEU A 780 12.78 7.42 37.61
C LEU A 780 13.64 8.30 36.69
N CYS A 781 14.15 9.41 37.21
CA CYS A 781 15.06 10.29 36.49
C CYS A 781 16.48 10.08 37.02
N VAL A 782 17.29 9.34 36.26
CA VAL A 782 18.63 8.90 36.67
C VAL A 782 18.50 8.09 37.98
N ASP A 783 18.90 8.67 39.12
CA ASP A 783 18.87 8.00 40.44
C ASP A 783 17.73 8.51 41.34
N ASP A 784 17.00 9.54 40.94
CA ASP A 784 15.93 10.15 41.74
C ASP A 784 14.55 9.69 41.26
N LEU A 785 13.71 9.19 42.16
CA LEU A 785 12.32 8.81 41.86
C LEU A 785 11.39 10.00 42.07
N TYR A 786 10.81 10.48 40.98
CA TYR A 786 9.77 11.50 40.98
C TYR A 786 8.41 10.80 41.03
N SER A 787 7.53 11.23 41.91
CA SER A 787 6.16 10.74 41.95
C SER A 787 5.19 11.88 42.24
N GLY A 788 3.96 11.79 41.76
CA GLY A 788 3.04 12.90 41.98
C GLY A 788 1.63 12.64 41.50
N GLN A 789 0.81 13.67 41.68
CA GLN A 789 -0.58 13.71 41.35
C GLN A 789 -0.93 15.06 40.70
N LEU A 790 -1.67 15.01 39.61
CA LEU A 790 -2.32 16.16 39.00
C LEU A 790 -3.81 16.07 39.25
N ARG A 791 -4.40 17.12 39.82
CA ARG A 791 -5.83 17.23 40.05
C ARG A 791 -6.38 18.40 39.23
N VAL A 792 -7.34 18.14 38.36
CA VAL A 792 -8.11 19.22 37.71
C VAL A 792 -9.35 19.46 38.55
N GLY A 793 -9.46 20.65 39.14
CA GLY A 793 -10.56 21.00 40.03
C GLY A 793 -11.74 21.66 39.31
N SER A 794 -11.47 22.44 38.26
CA SER A 794 -12.50 23.05 37.42
C SER A 794 -11.93 23.43 36.05
N ALA A 795 -12.74 23.99 35.15
CA ALA A 795 -12.28 24.56 33.88
C ALA A 795 -11.26 25.71 34.06
N ASP A 796 -11.21 26.30 35.27
CA ASP A 796 -10.38 27.44 35.62
C ASP A 796 -9.41 27.14 36.76
N SER A 797 -9.25 25.87 37.16
CA SER A 797 -8.31 25.52 38.24
C SER A 797 -7.74 24.11 38.14
N PHE A 798 -6.45 23.99 38.42
CA PHE A 798 -5.80 22.70 38.60
C PHE A 798 -4.65 22.79 39.61
N GLU A 799 -4.33 21.65 40.20
CA GLU A 799 -3.29 21.51 41.21
C GLU A 799 -2.31 20.41 40.82
N TRP A 800 -1.04 20.65 41.09
CA TRP A 800 0.04 19.70 40.84
C TRP A 800 0.82 19.48 42.12
N ASN A 801 0.82 18.23 42.61
CA ASN A 801 1.55 17.82 43.80
C ASN A 801 2.56 16.75 43.41
N TRP A 802 3.84 16.97 43.67
CA TRP A 802 4.85 15.95 43.41
C TRP A 802 5.91 15.91 44.49
N SER A 803 6.41 14.71 44.73
CA SER A 803 7.55 14.40 45.57
C SER A 803 8.70 13.90 44.72
N VAL A 804 9.91 14.13 45.19
CA VAL A 804 11.11 13.48 44.69
C VAL A 804 11.79 12.78 45.86
N GLU A 805 12.17 11.53 45.66
CA GLU A 805 12.91 10.72 46.63
C GLU A 805 14.15 10.16 45.93
N GLY A 806 15.34 10.56 46.37
CA GLY A 806 16.57 10.10 45.74
C GLY A 806 17.85 10.59 46.41
N PRO A 807 19.01 10.07 45.97
CA PRO A 807 20.29 10.47 46.51
C PRO A 807 20.65 11.92 46.15
N ASN A 808 20.08 12.52 45.10
CA ASN A 808 20.42 13.88 44.67
C ASN A 808 19.37 14.90 45.12
N LYS A 809 18.08 14.56 45.05
CA LYS A 809 16.97 15.41 45.52
C LYS A 809 16.01 14.63 46.42
N ASP A 810 15.55 15.29 47.47
CA ASP A 810 14.53 14.78 48.37
C ASP A 810 13.62 15.94 48.80
N GLY A 811 12.34 15.91 48.47
CA GLY A 811 11.45 17.02 48.75
C GLY A 811 10.08 16.95 48.11
N ASP A 812 9.22 17.87 48.52
CA ASP A 812 7.82 17.94 48.10
C ASP A 812 7.51 19.32 47.48
N ILE A 813 6.72 19.32 46.40
CA ILE A 813 6.24 20.54 45.74
C ILE A 813 4.74 20.45 45.55
N LYS A 814 4.04 21.53 45.90
CA LYS A 814 2.62 21.73 45.63
C LYS A 814 2.46 23.02 44.86
N ALA A 815 1.79 22.96 43.72
CA ALA A 815 1.49 24.11 42.89
C ALA A 815 -0.02 24.16 42.61
N SER A 816 -0.64 25.31 42.81
CA SER A 816 -2.02 25.57 42.41
C SER A 816 -2.05 26.62 41.31
N TYR A 817 -2.93 26.41 40.33
CA TYR A 817 -3.13 27.26 39.18
C TYR A 817 -4.60 27.66 39.14
N GLN A 818 -4.86 28.97 39.09
CA GLN A 818 -6.19 29.54 38.95
C GLN A 818 -6.22 30.44 37.73
N ARG A 819 -7.15 30.24 36.80
CA ARG A 819 -7.24 31.07 35.60
C ARG A 819 -7.53 32.52 36.00
N VAL A 820 -6.77 33.44 35.43
CA VAL A 820 -7.03 34.87 35.56
C VAL A 820 -8.10 35.20 34.53
N THR A 821 -9.33 35.34 34.97
CA THR A 821 -10.41 35.90 34.14
C THR A 821 -10.03 37.31 33.74
N SER A 822 -9.87 37.55 32.44
CA SER A 822 -9.66 38.88 31.86
C SER A 822 -10.88 39.78 32.04
#